data_AF-A0A9P6I8R3-F1
#
_entry.id   AF-A0A9P6I8R3-F1
#
_cell.length_a   1.000
_cell.length_b   1.000
_cell.length_c   1.000
_cell.angle_alpha   90.00
_cell.angle_beta   90.00
_cell.angle_gamma   90.00
#
_symmetry.space_group_name_H-M   'P 1'
#
loop_
_entity.id
_entity.type
_entity.pdbx_description
1 polymer ?
#
loop_
_entity_poly.entity_id
_entity_poly.type
_entity_poly.pdbx_seq_one_letter_code
_entity_poly.pdbx_strand_id
1 'polypeptide(L)'
;MKSLRVTGPGEISWVDIPQPKAGPNDVLLKMKACGICGSDSLYEEMGGVPPRRNCHPLGHEPAAEVVAVGKDIAGRDVDVGDHVVIDTFAFADGMFGSGGAQGGFSEYVVVRDYEPRKQLRKIPSHVPWHVAALNEPMAVALHAVNRTDPKPGSKVVIFGAGPIGLGCIMAYRRRDVGHIVVVDVVDAKLETAMKLGADAAVNSLNVEDLAAKLIELQGEATTFWNLGKRPATDIFMDAAGAPPIPNQILGMAKRAATFGIVGVQKKPTELHLGQIIIAEPNIVFCMGYPTEIFEVTDDLAENWEKYAEIVSDQIPFSQAKEALELAKSGKANKKSLLNMRTFSPFSVLLLAAGAVLATNQTTKIDTHAHYVPDFYAQALRDAGHVPGPDGMPGIPDWDPETHLQFMQRANIAKSYLSISSPGVYLSVPSKVATENATKLARRVNEYASQLKAKYPKKFGFFASLPLPDVQGSLKEIEYAFTKLDPKPDGIVLMSNFYGMYLGDPDLDPVYKALNALNVTIFEHPTTPCTEANHLKYHINGTDSKVTPKEWQALNRPASGRLQRAPNLDFPFDTARTFQDLFYSRVPTRFPNIKWIIPHAGGGLIPTIDRLINYSPPEDNVTEAGVKETLARSFYFDLTGPWPVTWAIPALMRWVSYEKLVWGSDTPFTPWATALAGAAQFDKQIDEVFNDPKKAKAVRRGNAKKIFG
;
A
#
# COMPACT_ATOMS: atom_id res chain seq x y z
N MET A 1 -11.24 11.24 -31.38
CA MET A 1 -11.40 9.89 -30.82
C MET A 1 -10.72 9.85 -29.47
N LYS A 2 -11.14 8.96 -28.57
CA LYS A 2 -10.53 8.85 -27.24
C LYS A 2 -9.35 7.88 -27.23
N SER A 3 -8.33 8.22 -26.44
CA SER A 3 -7.16 7.38 -26.17
C SER A 3 -6.86 7.42 -24.68
N LEU A 4 -6.63 6.27 -24.06
CA LEU A 4 -6.24 6.18 -22.65
C LEU A 4 -4.71 6.29 -22.53
N ARG A 5 -4.24 7.27 -21.76
CA ARG A 5 -2.81 7.59 -21.68
C ARG A 5 -2.36 7.81 -20.24
N VAL A 6 -1.10 7.51 -19.97
CA VAL A 6 -0.41 7.97 -18.75
C VAL A 6 -0.08 9.44 -18.91
N THR A 7 -0.66 10.29 -18.08
CA THR A 7 -0.48 11.75 -18.10
C THR A 7 0.45 12.26 -17.01
N GLY A 8 0.79 11.40 -16.05
CA GLY A 8 1.75 11.67 -14.98
C GLY A 8 2.07 10.39 -14.19
N PRO A 9 3.07 10.39 -13.30
CA PRO A 9 3.33 9.26 -12.41
C PRO A 9 2.10 8.93 -11.55
N GLY A 10 1.58 7.71 -11.69
CA GLY A 10 0.35 7.27 -11.02
C GLY A 10 -0.94 7.89 -11.59
N GLU A 11 -0.88 8.51 -12.77
CA GLU A 11 -2.03 9.19 -13.36
C GLU A 11 -2.33 8.71 -14.79
N ILE A 12 -3.53 8.15 -14.96
CA ILE A 12 -4.10 7.80 -16.26
C ILE A 12 -5.33 8.66 -16.55
N SER A 13 -5.37 9.23 -17.75
CA SER A 13 -6.45 10.08 -18.21
C SER A 13 -6.90 9.73 -19.64
N TRP A 14 -8.19 9.95 -19.89
CA TRP A 14 -8.74 9.95 -21.25
C TRP A 14 -8.28 11.22 -21.96
N VAL A 15 -7.68 11.06 -23.13
CA VAL A 15 -7.20 12.17 -23.97
C VAL A 15 -7.90 12.12 -25.32
N ASP A 16 -8.49 13.24 -25.73
CA ASP A 16 -9.04 13.40 -27.07
C ASP A 16 -7.90 13.63 -28.07
N ILE A 17 -7.85 12.78 -29.10
CA ILE A 17 -6.86 12.86 -30.17
C ILE A 17 -7.52 12.82 -31.55
N PRO A 18 -6.88 13.38 -32.59
CA PRO A 18 -7.34 13.23 -33.96
C PRO A 18 -7.40 11.75 -34.35
N GLN A 19 -8.45 11.36 -35.09
CA GLN A 19 -8.48 10.03 -35.69
C GLN A 19 -7.41 9.94 -36.79
N PRO A 20 -6.55 8.92 -36.79
CA PRO A 20 -5.52 8.77 -37.81
C PRO A 20 -6.16 8.49 -39.18
N LYS A 21 -5.48 8.94 -40.23
CA LYS A 21 -5.84 8.68 -41.62
C LYS A 21 -4.76 7.83 -42.28
N ALA A 22 -5.17 6.80 -43.00
CA ALA A 22 -4.27 6.02 -43.84
C ALA A 22 -3.84 6.85 -45.05
N GLY A 23 -2.53 6.92 -45.29
CA GLY A 23 -1.93 7.33 -46.55
C GLY A 23 -1.91 6.20 -47.58
N PRO A 24 -1.24 6.42 -48.73
CA PRO A 24 -1.22 5.46 -49.83
C PRO A 24 -0.58 4.10 -49.50
N ASN A 25 0.36 4.03 -48.56
CA ASN A 25 1.05 2.81 -48.13
C ASN A 25 0.61 2.28 -46.75
N ASP A 26 -0.47 2.84 -46.19
CA ASP A 26 -0.82 2.59 -44.79
C ASP A 26 -2.04 1.68 -44.66
N VAL A 27 -2.18 1.06 -43.48
CA VAL A 27 -3.39 0.33 -43.10
C VAL A 27 -4.02 1.01 -41.88
N LEU A 28 -5.30 1.37 -41.97
CA LEU A 28 -6.06 1.87 -40.84
C LEU A 28 -6.78 0.70 -40.16
N LEU A 29 -6.58 0.60 -38.85
CA LEU A 29 -7.14 -0.45 -38.02
C LEU A 29 -8.14 0.15 -37.03
N LYS A 30 -9.25 -0.55 -36.82
CA LYS A 30 -10.19 -0.30 -35.73
C LYS A 30 -9.94 -1.33 -34.64
N MET A 31 -9.62 -0.88 -33.44
CA MET A 31 -9.40 -1.79 -32.32
C MET A 31 -10.71 -2.48 -31.94
N LYS A 32 -10.67 -3.79 -31.68
CA LYS A 32 -11.85 -4.59 -31.36
C LYS A 32 -11.73 -5.23 -29.99
N ALA A 33 -10.54 -5.66 -29.64
CA ALA A 33 -10.18 -6.04 -28.28
C ALA A 33 -8.74 -5.62 -27.98
N CYS A 34 -8.47 -5.31 -26.72
CA CYS A 34 -7.10 -5.13 -26.25
C CYS A 34 -6.99 -5.66 -24.83
N GLY A 35 -5.95 -6.44 -24.56
CA GLY A 35 -5.67 -6.93 -23.22
C GLY A 35 -5.00 -5.92 -22.31
N ILE A 36 -5.16 -6.15 -21.01
CA ILE A 36 -4.48 -5.41 -19.96
C ILE A 36 -3.34 -6.29 -19.43
N CYS A 37 -2.13 -5.74 -19.42
CA CYS A 37 -0.94 -6.39 -18.91
C CYS A 37 -0.48 -5.74 -17.61
N GLY A 38 0.27 -6.49 -16.78
CA GLY A 38 0.88 -5.95 -15.57
C GLY A 38 1.89 -4.82 -15.83
N SER A 39 2.45 -4.76 -17.05
CA SER A 39 3.32 -3.66 -17.51
C SER A 39 2.56 -2.34 -17.70
N ASP A 40 1.26 -2.34 -18.02
CA ASP A 40 0.47 -1.10 -18.13
C ASP A 40 0.44 -0.35 -16.79
N SER A 41 0.33 -1.09 -15.68
CA SER A 41 0.42 -0.54 -14.32
C SER A 41 1.83 -0.01 -14.00
N LEU A 42 2.88 -0.70 -14.48
CA LEU A 42 4.25 -0.23 -14.31
C LEU A 42 4.49 1.08 -15.07
N TYR A 43 4.01 1.17 -16.31
CA TYR A 43 4.12 2.39 -17.11
C TYR A 43 3.40 3.54 -16.44
N GLU A 44 2.23 3.31 -15.86
CA GLU A 44 1.54 4.31 -15.07
C GLU A 44 2.36 4.77 -13.85
N GLU A 45 2.84 3.84 -13.01
CA GLU A 45 3.65 4.14 -11.83
C GLU A 45 4.88 4.99 -12.20
N MET A 46 5.51 4.71 -13.35
CA MET A 46 6.67 5.43 -13.86
C MET A 46 6.35 6.79 -14.51
N GLY A 47 5.07 7.10 -14.74
CA GLY A 47 4.65 8.29 -15.51
C GLY A 47 4.88 8.15 -17.02
N GLY A 48 4.90 6.92 -17.53
CA GLY A 48 5.16 6.56 -18.91
C GLY A 48 6.61 6.19 -19.19
N VAL A 49 6.86 5.66 -20.39
CA VAL A 49 8.20 5.26 -20.85
C VAL A 49 8.78 6.37 -21.75
N PRO A 50 10.07 6.72 -21.62
CA PRO A 50 10.73 7.57 -22.61
C PRO A 50 10.55 7.02 -24.05
N PRO A 51 10.37 7.89 -25.06
CA PRO A 51 10.42 9.35 -25.01
C PRO A 51 9.10 10.03 -24.62
N ARG A 52 8.04 9.28 -24.27
CA ARG A 52 6.66 9.78 -24.13
C ARG A 52 6.15 9.81 -22.70
N ARG A 53 7.01 10.13 -21.73
CA ARG A 53 6.57 10.39 -20.36
C ARG A 53 5.48 11.46 -20.33
N ASN A 54 4.51 11.30 -19.43
CA ASN A 54 3.35 12.16 -19.24
C ASN A 54 2.40 12.29 -20.45
N CYS A 55 2.60 11.48 -21.50
CA CYS A 55 1.68 11.41 -22.65
C CYS A 55 1.67 10.02 -23.31
N HIS A 56 1.99 8.98 -22.53
CA HIS A 56 2.25 7.61 -23.00
C HIS A 56 0.93 6.89 -23.33
N PRO A 57 0.67 6.50 -24.59
CA PRO A 57 -0.49 5.68 -24.95
C PRO A 57 -0.35 4.25 -24.40
N LEU A 58 -1.43 3.72 -23.82
CA LEU A 58 -1.46 2.38 -23.24
C LEU A 58 -2.12 1.33 -24.15
N GLY A 59 -1.93 0.06 -23.78
CA GLY A 59 -2.50 -1.11 -24.46
C GLY A 59 -1.57 -1.66 -25.55
N HIS A 60 -0.97 -2.81 -25.29
CA HIS A 60 -0.02 -3.47 -26.19
C HIS A 60 -0.40 -4.93 -26.47
N GLU A 61 -1.65 -5.32 -26.23
CA GLU A 61 -2.13 -6.67 -26.53
C GLU A 61 -3.38 -6.62 -27.43
N PRO A 62 -3.31 -6.05 -28.66
CA PRO A 62 -4.49 -5.73 -29.46
C PRO A 62 -4.91 -6.83 -30.44
N ALA A 63 -6.20 -6.81 -30.81
CA ALA A 63 -6.74 -7.41 -32.02
C ALA A 63 -7.68 -6.42 -32.71
N ALA A 64 -7.64 -6.40 -34.04
CA ALA A 64 -8.23 -5.31 -34.81
C ALA A 64 -8.87 -5.74 -36.13
N GLU A 65 -9.80 -4.90 -36.58
CA GLU A 65 -10.42 -4.98 -37.90
C GLU A 65 -9.74 -3.99 -38.84
N VAL A 66 -9.39 -4.43 -40.05
CA VAL A 66 -8.89 -3.52 -41.08
C VAL A 66 -10.06 -2.71 -41.64
N VAL A 67 -9.99 -1.39 -41.56
CA VAL A 67 -11.09 -0.49 -42.00
C VAL A 67 -10.72 0.41 -43.18
N ALA A 68 -9.43 0.57 -43.48
CA ALA A 68 -8.98 1.17 -44.73
C ALA A 68 -7.60 0.63 -45.11
N VAL A 69 -7.38 0.47 -46.41
CA VAL A 69 -6.10 0.03 -46.99
C VAL A 69 -5.66 1.10 -48.00
N GLY A 70 -4.41 1.52 -47.90
CA GLY A 70 -3.82 2.48 -48.82
C GLY A 70 -3.80 1.96 -50.26
N LYS A 71 -4.04 2.86 -51.23
CA LYS A 71 -4.16 2.51 -52.65
C LYS A 71 -2.93 1.80 -53.23
N ASP A 72 -1.72 2.04 -52.70
CA ASP A 72 -0.46 1.51 -53.23
C ASP A 72 -0.12 0.12 -52.63
N ILE A 73 -0.90 -0.32 -51.63
CA ILE A 73 -0.81 -1.64 -51.00
C ILE A 73 -2.09 -2.48 -51.17
N ALA A 74 -3.10 -1.96 -51.85
CA ALA A 74 -4.35 -2.67 -52.12
C ALA A 74 -4.10 -3.94 -52.95
N GLY A 75 -4.75 -5.06 -52.59
CA GLY A 75 -4.60 -6.34 -53.28
C GLY A 75 -3.33 -7.13 -52.92
N ARG A 76 -2.61 -6.74 -51.87
CA ARG A 76 -1.54 -7.55 -51.25
C ARG A 76 -2.15 -8.62 -50.33
N ASP A 77 -1.60 -8.82 -49.14
CA ASP A 77 -2.05 -9.79 -48.14
C ASP A 77 -2.94 -9.16 -47.05
N VAL A 78 -3.56 -8.00 -47.32
CA VAL A 78 -4.46 -7.30 -46.40
C VAL A 78 -5.60 -6.60 -47.13
N ASP A 79 -6.82 -6.80 -46.64
CA ASP A 79 -8.08 -6.32 -47.20
C ASP A 79 -8.96 -5.69 -46.13
N VAL A 80 -9.84 -4.77 -46.53
CA VAL A 80 -10.84 -4.19 -45.63
C VAL A 80 -11.78 -5.29 -45.11
N GLY A 81 -12.03 -5.31 -43.80
CA GLY A 81 -12.82 -6.32 -43.10
C GLY A 81 -12.00 -7.46 -42.51
N ASP A 82 -10.69 -7.53 -42.81
CA ASP A 82 -9.83 -8.56 -42.23
C ASP A 82 -9.75 -8.47 -40.71
N HIS A 83 -9.78 -9.64 -40.10
CA HIS A 83 -9.49 -9.86 -38.68
C HIS A 83 -7.98 -10.01 -38.53
N VAL A 84 -7.31 -9.13 -37.80
CA VAL A 84 -5.85 -9.15 -37.69
C VAL A 84 -5.36 -9.11 -36.25
N VAL A 85 -4.25 -9.82 -36.04
CA VAL A 85 -3.39 -9.69 -34.87
C VAL A 85 -2.18 -8.83 -35.25
N ILE A 86 -1.58 -8.18 -34.26
CA ILE A 86 -0.61 -7.10 -34.46
C ILE A 86 0.71 -7.45 -33.80
N ASP A 87 1.82 -7.25 -34.52
CA ASP A 87 3.15 -7.19 -33.92
C ASP A 87 3.41 -5.77 -33.40
N THR A 88 3.46 -5.63 -32.09
CA THR A 88 3.62 -4.33 -31.43
C THR A 88 5.04 -3.77 -31.52
N PHE A 89 6.03 -4.58 -31.92
CA PHE A 89 7.42 -4.15 -32.08
C PHE A 89 7.72 -3.66 -33.49
N ALA A 90 6.87 -3.98 -34.46
CA ALA A 90 7.08 -3.67 -35.87
C ALA A 90 6.58 -2.26 -36.30
N PHE A 91 6.10 -1.45 -35.36
CA PHE A 91 5.59 -0.11 -35.64
C PHE A 91 6.73 0.89 -35.87
N ALA A 92 6.62 1.70 -36.93
CA ALA A 92 7.62 2.70 -37.29
C ALA A 92 7.74 3.85 -36.28
N ASP A 93 6.73 4.06 -35.45
CA ASP A 93 6.64 5.15 -34.47
C ASP A 93 6.93 4.71 -33.02
N GLY A 94 7.61 3.56 -32.87
CA GLY A 94 8.06 2.96 -31.62
C GLY A 94 7.18 1.79 -31.15
N MET A 95 7.53 1.18 -30.02
CA MET A 95 6.82 0.01 -29.49
C MET A 95 5.37 0.36 -29.12
N PHE A 96 4.41 -0.19 -29.85
CA PHE A 96 2.99 0.10 -29.71
C PHE A 96 2.49 -0.20 -28.28
N GLY A 97 1.88 0.79 -27.61
CA GLY A 97 1.41 0.70 -26.22
C GLY A 97 2.51 0.71 -25.15
N SER A 98 3.78 0.66 -25.56
CA SER A 98 4.96 0.42 -24.71
C SER A 98 6.11 1.37 -25.03
N GLY A 99 5.79 2.63 -25.34
CA GLY A 99 6.75 3.73 -25.56
C GLY A 99 6.62 4.41 -26.94
N GLY A 100 5.89 3.79 -27.85
CA GLY A 100 5.54 4.30 -29.17
C GLY A 100 4.43 5.35 -29.17
N ALA A 101 4.16 5.93 -30.34
CA ALA A 101 3.19 7.02 -30.50
C ALA A 101 1.72 6.59 -30.41
N GLN A 102 1.46 5.30 -30.51
CA GLN A 102 0.13 4.70 -30.56
C GLN A 102 0.02 3.57 -29.54
N GLY A 103 -1.21 3.25 -29.14
CA GLY A 103 -1.54 2.18 -28.21
C GLY A 103 -2.98 1.71 -28.38
N GLY A 104 -3.23 0.46 -28.02
CA GLY A 104 -4.46 -0.29 -28.26
C GLY A 104 -5.66 0.17 -27.43
N PHE A 105 -5.44 0.97 -26.38
CA PHE A 105 -6.52 1.67 -25.68
C PHE A 105 -6.93 2.95 -26.42
N SER A 106 -7.11 2.83 -27.73
CA SER A 106 -7.55 3.87 -28.67
C SER A 106 -8.48 3.24 -29.71
N GLU A 107 -9.50 3.97 -30.17
CA GLU A 107 -10.50 3.40 -31.10
C GLU A 107 -9.93 2.98 -32.45
N TYR A 108 -8.98 3.76 -32.97
CA TYR A 108 -8.32 3.51 -34.25
C TYR A 108 -6.81 3.71 -34.11
N VAL A 109 -6.04 2.93 -34.86
CA VAL A 109 -4.58 3.09 -34.99
C VAL A 109 -4.19 2.87 -36.45
N VAL A 110 -3.06 3.43 -36.86
CA VAL A 110 -2.56 3.32 -38.23
C VAL A 110 -1.22 2.60 -38.25
N VAL A 111 -1.11 1.62 -39.13
CA VAL A 111 0.17 1.03 -39.51
C VAL A 111 0.72 1.84 -40.67
N ARG A 112 1.84 2.54 -40.45
CA ARG A 112 2.52 3.31 -41.49
C ARG A 112 3.44 2.40 -42.29
N ASP A 113 3.49 2.63 -43.61
CA ASP A 113 4.38 1.91 -44.53
C ASP A 113 4.28 0.38 -44.36
N TYR A 114 3.09 -0.15 -44.63
CA TYR A 114 2.77 -1.55 -44.40
C TYR A 114 3.65 -2.50 -45.23
N GLU A 115 4.17 -3.52 -44.54
CA GLU A 115 4.91 -4.62 -45.12
C GLU A 115 4.17 -5.95 -44.84
N PRO A 116 3.94 -6.78 -45.86
CA PRO A 116 3.32 -8.10 -45.71
C PRO A 116 3.94 -8.92 -44.58
N ARG A 117 3.09 -9.47 -43.71
CA ARG A 117 3.46 -10.34 -42.57
C ARG A 117 4.51 -9.77 -41.60
N LYS A 118 4.72 -8.46 -41.58
CA LYS A 118 5.63 -7.80 -40.65
C LYS A 118 4.89 -7.16 -39.48
N GLN A 119 3.96 -6.25 -39.77
CA GLN A 119 3.19 -5.58 -38.71
C GLN A 119 1.90 -6.31 -38.35
N LEU A 120 1.30 -7.02 -39.31
CA LEU A 120 -0.03 -7.63 -39.16
C LEU A 120 -0.05 -9.04 -39.74
N ARG A 121 -0.86 -9.90 -39.13
CA ARG A 121 -1.24 -11.21 -39.69
C ARG A 121 -2.74 -11.41 -39.60
N LYS A 122 -3.34 -11.90 -40.68
CA LYS A 122 -4.76 -12.32 -40.68
C LYS A 122 -4.96 -13.49 -39.74
N ILE A 123 -6.03 -13.44 -38.95
CA ILE A 123 -6.54 -14.55 -38.15
C ILE A 123 -7.94 -14.93 -38.66
N PRO A 124 -8.36 -16.20 -38.64
CA PRO A 124 -9.69 -16.56 -39.09
C PRO A 124 -10.79 -15.80 -38.35
N SER A 125 -11.81 -15.33 -39.08
CA SER A 125 -12.90 -14.49 -38.54
C SER A 125 -13.82 -15.20 -37.54
N HIS A 126 -13.72 -16.54 -37.43
CA HIS A 126 -14.43 -17.31 -36.42
C HIS A 126 -13.77 -17.21 -35.04
N VAL A 127 -12.49 -16.85 -34.96
CA VAL A 127 -11.79 -16.65 -33.68
C VAL A 127 -12.33 -15.39 -33.01
N PRO A 128 -12.87 -15.46 -31.78
CA PRO A 128 -13.38 -14.27 -31.12
C PRO A 128 -12.30 -13.21 -30.90
N TRP A 129 -12.64 -11.93 -31.06
CA TRP A 129 -11.72 -10.80 -30.87
C TRP A 129 -10.94 -10.86 -29.55
N HIS A 130 -11.60 -11.25 -28.47
CA HIS A 130 -10.99 -11.36 -27.15
C HIS A 130 -9.94 -12.48 -27.09
N VAL A 131 -10.14 -13.58 -27.82
CA VAL A 131 -9.13 -14.64 -27.96
C VAL A 131 -8.00 -14.18 -28.88
N ALA A 132 -8.30 -13.50 -29.99
CA ALA A 132 -7.28 -12.94 -30.88
C ALA A 132 -6.34 -11.95 -30.17
N ALA A 133 -6.85 -11.18 -29.20
CA ALA A 133 -6.06 -10.27 -28.37
C ALA A 133 -5.08 -11.00 -27.42
N LEU A 134 -5.21 -12.32 -27.26
CA LEU A 134 -4.21 -13.14 -26.56
C LEU A 134 -2.99 -13.46 -27.42
N ASN A 135 -2.97 -13.13 -28.71
CA ASN A 135 -1.83 -13.45 -29.57
C ASN A 135 -0.51 -12.89 -29.02
N GLU A 136 -0.52 -11.65 -28.53
CA GLU A 136 0.66 -11.00 -27.97
C GLU A 136 1.23 -11.69 -26.71
N PRO A 137 0.47 -11.90 -25.61
CA PRO A 137 1.02 -12.56 -24.42
C PRO A 137 1.36 -14.02 -24.67
N MET A 138 0.69 -14.69 -25.61
CA MET A 138 0.99 -16.08 -25.95
C MET A 138 2.30 -16.17 -26.73
N ALA A 139 2.67 -15.14 -27.49
CA ALA A 139 3.99 -15.03 -28.10
C ALA A 139 5.08 -14.86 -27.03
N VAL A 140 4.84 -14.05 -25.99
CA VAL A 140 5.74 -13.94 -24.84
C VAL A 140 5.93 -15.30 -24.15
N ALA A 141 4.84 -16.03 -23.92
CA ALA A 141 4.89 -17.35 -23.31
C ALA A 141 5.65 -18.37 -24.18
N LEU A 142 5.38 -18.39 -25.48
CA LEU A 142 6.09 -19.25 -26.44
C LEU A 142 7.59 -18.91 -26.49
N HIS A 143 7.94 -17.62 -26.50
CA HIS A 143 9.33 -17.18 -26.44
C HIS A 143 10.03 -17.66 -25.16
N ALA A 144 9.37 -17.53 -24.00
CA ALA A 144 9.92 -18.01 -22.74
C ALA A 144 10.15 -19.53 -22.76
N VAL A 145 9.21 -20.31 -23.32
CA VAL A 145 9.38 -21.75 -23.51
C VAL A 145 10.56 -22.04 -24.45
N ASN A 146 10.67 -21.36 -25.59
CA ASN A 146 11.76 -21.51 -26.56
C ASN A 146 13.12 -21.27 -25.91
N ARG A 147 13.22 -20.20 -25.11
CA ARG A 147 14.44 -19.80 -24.40
C ARG A 147 14.91 -20.85 -23.39
N THR A 148 13.98 -21.59 -22.78
CA THR A 148 14.34 -22.70 -21.86
C THR A 148 14.77 -23.99 -22.56
N ASP A 149 14.70 -24.04 -23.89
CA ASP A 149 15.15 -25.16 -24.72
C ASP A 149 14.67 -26.57 -24.22
N PRO A 150 13.36 -26.76 -24.01
CA PRO A 150 12.83 -28.03 -23.53
C PRO A 150 13.12 -29.16 -24.50
N LYS A 151 13.43 -30.34 -23.94
CA LYS A 151 13.61 -31.57 -24.71
C LYS A 151 12.34 -32.43 -24.60
N PRO A 152 12.05 -33.27 -25.60
CA PRO A 152 10.98 -34.26 -25.47
C PRO A 152 11.15 -35.08 -24.19
N GLY A 153 10.08 -35.20 -23.41
CA GLY A 153 10.09 -35.88 -22.11
C GLY A 153 10.56 -35.04 -20.93
N SER A 154 10.99 -33.79 -21.10
CA SER A 154 11.38 -32.91 -19.99
C SER A 154 10.26 -32.76 -18.95
N LYS A 155 10.65 -32.65 -17.68
CA LYS A 155 9.74 -32.38 -16.55
C LYS A 155 9.82 -30.91 -16.18
N VAL A 156 8.68 -30.22 -16.17
CA VAL A 156 8.59 -28.77 -16.03
C VAL A 156 7.78 -28.41 -14.78
N VAL A 157 8.22 -27.38 -14.07
CA VAL A 157 7.44 -26.71 -13.02
C VAL A 157 7.25 -25.25 -13.40
N ILE A 158 6.00 -24.79 -13.51
CA ILE A 158 5.65 -23.41 -13.82
C ILE A 158 5.17 -22.74 -12.53
N PHE A 159 5.84 -21.69 -12.10
CA PHE A 159 5.41 -20.85 -10.99
C PHE A 159 4.56 -19.70 -11.52
N GLY A 160 3.31 -19.65 -11.08
CA GLY A 160 2.30 -18.69 -11.52
C GLY A 160 1.37 -19.28 -12.58
N ALA A 161 0.08 -19.34 -12.26
CA ALA A 161 -1.02 -19.68 -13.17
C ALA A 161 -1.74 -18.41 -13.67
N GLY A 162 -0.99 -17.31 -13.82
CA GLY A 162 -1.43 -16.12 -14.54
C GLY A 162 -1.41 -16.34 -16.06
N PRO A 163 -1.81 -15.34 -16.86
CA PRO A 163 -1.94 -15.50 -18.32
C PRO A 163 -0.68 -16.04 -19.00
N ILE A 164 0.50 -15.53 -18.63
CA ILE A 164 1.78 -16.03 -19.17
C ILE A 164 2.04 -17.48 -18.77
N GLY A 165 1.84 -17.83 -17.51
CA GLY A 165 2.04 -19.21 -17.04
C GLY A 165 1.07 -20.21 -17.69
N LEU A 166 -0.20 -19.81 -17.87
CA LEU A 166 -1.18 -20.60 -18.61
C LEU A 166 -0.79 -20.77 -20.09
N GLY A 167 -0.27 -19.71 -20.71
CA GLY A 167 0.31 -19.79 -22.06
C GLY A 167 1.53 -20.72 -22.13
N CYS A 168 2.39 -20.72 -21.11
CA CYS A 168 3.54 -21.62 -21.02
C CYS A 168 3.11 -23.09 -20.98
N ILE A 169 1.99 -23.44 -20.34
CA ILE A 169 1.45 -24.81 -20.37
C ILE A 169 1.22 -25.26 -21.82
N MET A 170 0.50 -24.43 -22.59
CA MET A 170 0.17 -24.73 -23.99
C MET A 170 1.44 -24.81 -24.86
N ALA A 171 2.36 -23.86 -24.68
CA ALA A 171 3.62 -23.84 -25.40
C ALA A 171 4.53 -25.03 -25.05
N TYR A 172 4.61 -25.45 -23.79
CA TYR A 172 5.38 -26.64 -23.39
C TYR A 172 4.77 -27.93 -23.94
N ARG A 173 3.43 -28.04 -24.00
CA ARG A 173 2.77 -29.19 -24.64
C ARG A 173 3.12 -29.34 -26.12
N ARG A 174 3.35 -28.23 -26.83
CA ARG A 174 3.86 -28.25 -28.22
C ARG A 174 5.32 -28.72 -28.33
N ARG A 175 6.02 -28.87 -27.21
CA ARG A 175 7.43 -29.34 -27.13
C ARG A 175 7.56 -30.74 -26.59
N ASP A 176 6.46 -31.49 -26.55
CA ASP A 176 6.40 -32.89 -26.10
C ASP A 176 7.05 -33.10 -24.72
N VAL A 177 6.91 -32.12 -23.82
CA VAL A 177 7.39 -32.29 -22.44
C VAL A 177 6.60 -33.39 -21.73
N GLY A 178 7.30 -34.17 -20.91
CA GLY A 178 6.75 -35.39 -20.31
C GLY A 178 5.83 -35.13 -19.12
N HIS A 179 6.08 -34.08 -18.34
CA HIS A 179 5.26 -33.77 -17.16
C HIS A 179 5.29 -32.28 -16.80
N ILE A 180 4.12 -31.64 -16.67
CA ILE A 180 3.97 -30.22 -16.31
C ILE A 180 3.27 -30.12 -14.94
N VAL A 181 3.97 -29.55 -13.97
CA VAL A 181 3.39 -29.15 -12.67
C VAL A 181 3.24 -27.64 -12.64
N VAL A 182 2.09 -27.15 -12.20
CA VAL A 182 1.85 -25.70 -12.03
C VAL A 182 1.68 -25.37 -10.55
N VAL A 183 2.41 -24.35 -10.09
CA VAL A 183 2.40 -23.87 -8.71
C VAL A 183 1.81 -22.47 -8.67
N ASP A 184 0.75 -22.27 -7.89
CA ASP A 184 0.14 -20.96 -7.64
C ASP A 184 -0.42 -20.94 -6.20
N VAL A 185 -1.02 -19.84 -5.77
CA VAL A 185 -1.69 -19.71 -4.47
C VAL A 185 -3.20 -19.65 -4.60
N VAL A 186 -3.74 -19.56 -5.82
CA VAL A 186 -5.17 -19.42 -6.11
C VAL A 186 -5.70 -20.68 -6.80
N ASP A 187 -6.56 -21.43 -6.10
CA ASP A 187 -7.09 -22.72 -6.59
C ASP A 187 -7.85 -22.60 -7.92
N ALA A 188 -8.64 -21.53 -8.12
CA ALA A 188 -9.37 -21.33 -9.38
C ALA A 188 -8.44 -21.17 -10.60
N LYS A 189 -7.22 -20.65 -10.41
CA LYS A 189 -6.21 -20.56 -11.47
C LYS A 189 -5.60 -21.93 -11.75
N LEU A 190 -5.36 -22.71 -10.71
CA LEU A 190 -4.87 -24.08 -10.80
C LEU A 190 -5.87 -25.00 -11.52
N GLU A 191 -7.17 -24.86 -11.27
CA GLU A 191 -8.22 -25.56 -12.03
C GLU A 191 -8.15 -25.24 -13.52
N THR A 192 -7.89 -23.98 -13.87
CA THR A 192 -7.71 -23.56 -15.27
C THR A 192 -6.42 -24.15 -15.85
N ALA A 193 -5.33 -24.19 -15.09
CA ALA A 193 -4.10 -24.82 -15.52
C ALA A 193 -4.30 -26.32 -15.86
N MET A 194 -5.08 -27.04 -15.06
CA MET A 194 -5.44 -28.43 -15.35
C MET A 194 -6.22 -28.57 -16.66
N LYS A 195 -7.22 -27.70 -16.91
CA LYS A 195 -7.98 -27.68 -18.17
C LYS A 195 -7.10 -27.43 -19.40
N LEU A 196 -6.05 -26.63 -19.24
CA LEU A 196 -5.12 -26.28 -20.32
C LEU A 196 -3.99 -27.31 -20.51
N GLY A 197 -4.01 -28.39 -19.72
CA GLY A 197 -3.11 -29.51 -19.87
C GLY A 197 -1.91 -29.51 -18.92
N ALA A 198 -2.03 -28.95 -17.72
CA ALA A 198 -1.11 -29.33 -16.63
C ALA A 198 -1.40 -30.78 -16.19
N ASP A 199 -0.35 -31.54 -15.83
CA ASP A 199 -0.51 -32.90 -15.29
C ASP A 199 -0.80 -32.88 -13.79
N ALA A 200 -0.25 -31.89 -13.09
CA ALA A 200 -0.54 -31.64 -11.69
C ALA A 200 -0.53 -30.15 -11.39
N ALA A 201 -1.26 -29.79 -10.34
CA ALA A 201 -1.34 -28.45 -9.82
C ALA A 201 -1.13 -28.45 -8.31
N VAL A 202 -0.37 -27.48 -7.80
CA VAL A 202 -0.01 -27.38 -6.39
C VAL A 202 -0.32 -25.98 -5.88
N ASN A 203 -1.19 -25.90 -4.87
CA ASN A 203 -1.34 -24.67 -4.11
C ASN A 203 -0.20 -24.58 -3.09
N SER A 204 0.75 -23.66 -3.29
CA SER A 204 1.94 -23.59 -2.43
C SER A 204 1.65 -23.13 -1.00
N LEU A 205 0.47 -22.56 -0.71
CA LEU A 205 0.07 -22.23 0.67
C LEU A 205 -0.42 -23.45 1.45
N ASN A 206 -0.79 -24.52 0.76
CA ASN A 206 -1.36 -25.73 1.35
C ASN A 206 -0.31 -26.85 1.47
N VAL A 207 0.96 -26.56 1.20
CA VAL A 207 2.06 -27.53 1.21
C VAL A 207 3.20 -26.98 2.07
N GLU A 208 3.57 -27.72 3.12
CA GLU A 208 4.67 -27.33 4.02
C GLU A 208 6.05 -27.42 3.34
N ASP A 209 6.29 -28.48 2.57
CA ASP A 209 7.53 -28.69 1.81
C ASP A 209 7.21 -28.89 0.32
N LEU A 210 7.36 -27.81 -0.45
CA LEU A 210 7.14 -27.84 -1.90
C LEU A 210 8.13 -28.76 -2.61
N ALA A 211 9.38 -28.86 -2.16
CA ALA A 211 10.38 -29.69 -2.82
C ALA A 211 10.03 -31.18 -2.66
N ALA A 212 9.61 -31.59 -1.46
CA ALA A 212 9.10 -32.95 -1.22
C ALA A 212 7.87 -33.26 -2.08
N LYS A 213 6.92 -32.31 -2.21
CA LYS A 213 5.75 -32.50 -3.06
C LYS A 213 6.13 -32.63 -4.54
N LEU A 214 7.09 -31.85 -5.02
CA LEU A 214 7.58 -31.97 -6.39
C LEU A 214 8.35 -33.29 -6.62
N ILE A 215 9.05 -33.82 -5.62
CA ILE A 215 9.66 -35.16 -5.68
C ILE A 215 8.59 -36.24 -5.81
N GLU A 216 7.49 -36.14 -5.05
CA GLU A 216 6.35 -37.08 -5.16
C GLU A 216 5.77 -37.09 -6.59
N LEU A 217 5.63 -35.90 -7.20
CA LEU A 217 5.00 -35.73 -8.51
C LEU A 217 5.93 -36.03 -9.69
N GLN A 218 7.22 -35.71 -9.57
CA GLN A 218 8.17 -35.77 -10.70
C GLN A 218 9.31 -36.78 -10.49
N GLY A 219 9.41 -37.39 -9.31
CA GLY A 219 10.50 -38.29 -8.94
C GLY A 219 11.71 -37.56 -8.34
N GLU A 220 12.67 -38.36 -7.88
CA GLU A 220 13.87 -37.89 -7.18
C GLU A 220 15.08 -37.79 -8.13
N ALA A 221 15.90 -36.76 -7.94
CA ALA A 221 17.21 -36.59 -8.53
C ALA A 221 18.24 -36.20 -7.44
N THR A 222 19.52 -36.36 -7.76
CA THR A 222 20.63 -36.02 -6.84
C THR A 222 21.39 -34.76 -7.30
N THR A 223 22.06 -34.10 -6.36
CA THR A 223 23.01 -33.02 -6.65
C THR A 223 24.42 -33.56 -6.82
N PHE A 224 25.36 -32.67 -7.19
CA PHE A 224 26.78 -32.93 -7.02
C PHE A 224 27.06 -33.32 -5.55
N TRP A 225 27.87 -34.35 -5.31
CA TRP A 225 28.15 -34.98 -4.01
C TRP A 225 26.99 -35.70 -3.28
N ASN A 226 25.84 -35.95 -3.92
CA ASN A 226 24.67 -36.60 -3.28
C ASN A 226 24.17 -35.87 -1.99
N LEU A 227 24.32 -34.54 -1.95
CA LEU A 227 23.88 -33.70 -0.83
C LEU A 227 22.37 -33.42 -0.92
N GLY A 228 21.57 -34.41 -0.55
CA GLY A 228 20.12 -34.29 -0.40
C GLY A 228 19.31 -34.65 -1.64
N LYS A 229 18.00 -34.81 -1.43
CA LYS A 229 17.01 -35.17 -2.44
C LYS A 229 16.50 -33.93 -3.15
N ARG A 230 16.43 -33.96 -4.48
CA ARG A 230 15.88 -32.89 -5.31
C ARG A 230 14.74 -33.42 -6.18
N PRO A 231 13.73 -32.61 -6.53
CA PRO A 231 12.77 -32.97 -7.56
C PRO A 231 13.50 -33.20 -8.89
N ALA A 232 13.08 -34.22 -9.64
CA ALA A 232 13.66 -34.55 -10.94
C ALA A 232 13.24 -33.57 -12.06
N THR A 233 12.84 -32.35 -11.72
CA THR A 233 12.47 -31.25 -12.62
C THR A 233 13.67 -30.82 -13.48
N ASP A 234 13.47 -30.76 -14.79
CA ASP A 234 14.47 -30.26 -15.74
C ASP A 234 14.39 -28.74 -15.90
N ILE A 235 13.16 -28.19 -15.87
CA ILE A 235 12.91 -26.77 -16.14
C ILE A 235 11.97 -26.19 -15.10
N PHE A 236 12.37 -25.07 -14.52
CA PHE A 236 11.53 -24.21 -13.70
C PHE A 236 11.25 -22.92 -14.45
N MET A 237 9.99 -22.54 -14.60
CA MET A 237 9.57 -21.30 -15.27
C MET A 237 8.90 -20.36 -14.26
N ASP A 238 9.55 -19.24 -13.94
CA ASP A 238 8.93 -18.16 -13.17
C ASP A 238 8.12 -17.24 -14.09
N ALA A 239 6.80 -17.43 -14.06
CA ALA A 239 5.80 -16.59 -14.70
C ALA A 239 4.97 -15.76 -13.70
N ALA A 240 5.35 -15.76 -12.41
CA ALA A 240 4.68 -15.01 -11.35
C ALA A 240 5.42 -13.71 -10.99
N GLY A 241 6.74 -13.70 -11.09
CA GLY A 241 7.56 -12.52 -10.75
C GLY A 241 7.56 -12.19 -9.25
N ALA A 242 7.32 -13.19 -8.39
CA ALA A 242 7.26 -12.98 -6.94
C ALA A 242 8.65 -13.12 -6.30
N PRO A 243 9.02 -12.26 -5.32
CA PRO A 243 10.36 -12.26 -4.73
C PRO A 243 10.88 -13.59 -4.14
N PRO A 244 10.04 -14.45 -3.51
CA PRO A 244 10.53 -15.71 -2.95
C PRO A 244 10.93 -16.76 -4.00
N ILE A 245 10.37 -16.68 -5.21
CA ILE A 245 10.42 -17.77 -6.20
C ILE A 245 11.86 -18.08 -6.66
N PRO A 246 12.71 -17.11 -7.01
CA PRO A 246 14.08 -17.40 -7.44
C PRO A 246 14.89 -18.19 -6.39
N ASN A 247 14.83 -17.79 -5.11
CA ASN A 247 15.52 -18.52 -4.04
C ASN A 247 14.91 -19.90 -3.79
N GLN A 248 13.59 -20.04 -3.89
CA GLN A 248 12.91 -21.31 -3.72
C GLN A 248 13.32 -22.32 -4.81
N ILE A 249 13.28 -21.90 -6.08
CA ILE A 249 13.68 -22.72 -7.23
C ILE A 249 15.16 -23.12 -7.12
N LEU A 250 16.05 -22.13 -6.96
CA LEU A 250 17.48 -22.38 -6.94
C LEU A 250 17.90 -23.17 -5.69
N GLY A 251 17.15 -23.05 -4.60
CA GLY A 251 17.32 -23.85 -3.39
C GLY A 251 16.90 -25.30 -3.54
N MET A 252 16.07 -25.67 -4.53
CA MET A 252 15.58 -27.04 -4.76
C MET A 252 16.00 -27.65 -6.11
N ALA A 253 16.63 -26.90 -7.00
CA ALA A 253 17.00 -27.37 -8.32
C ALA A 253 17.97 -28.57 -8.28
N LYS A 254 17.75 -29.55 -9.17
CA LYS A 254 18.74 -30.61 -9.44
C LYS A 254 19.90 -30.05 -10.27
N ARG A 255 20.96 -30.85 -10.42
CA ARG A 255 22.13 -30.45 -11.23
C ARG A 255 21.71 -30.13 -12.67
N ALA A 256 22.23 -29.01 -13.21
CA ALA A 256 22.02 -28.55 -14.57
C ALA A 256 20.56 -28.24 -14.96
N ALA A 257 19.66 -28.06 -13.97
CA ALA A 257 18.30 -27.62 -14.26
C ALA A 257 18.28 -26.20 -14.84
N THR A 258 17.31 -25.93 -15.70
CA THR A 258 17.11 -24.63 -16.32
C THR A 258 16.08 -23.82 -15.55
N PHE A 259 16.43 -22.60 -15.16
CA PHE A 259 15.54 -21.64 -14.52
C PHE A 259 15.22 -20.50 -15.51
N GLY A 260 14.03 -20.58 -16.12
CA GLY A 260 13.47 -19.54 -16.98
C GLY A 260 12.77 -18.45 -16.17
N ILE A 261 13.03 -17.19 -16.50
CA ILE A 261 12.43 -16.02 -15.85
C ILE A 261 11.74 -15.17 -16.92
N VAL A 262 10.42 -15.14 -16.87
CA VAL A 262 9.56 -14.26 -17.70
C VAL A 262 8.72 -13.31 -16.85
N GLY A 263 8.48 -13.65 -15.58
CA GLY A 263 7.83 -12.78 -14.61
C GLY A 263 8.64 -11.52 -14.31
N VAL A 264 7.98 -10.36 -14.35
CA VAL A 264 8.63 -9.07 -14.06
C VAL A 264 8.86 -8.93 -12.56
N GLN A 265 10.14 -8.97 -12.16
CA GLN A 265 10.56 -8.77 -10.77
C GLN A 265 10.56 -7.27 -10.45
N LYS A 266 9.55 -6.82 -9.68
CA LYS A 266 9.35 -5.39 -9.35
C LYS A 266 10.30 -4.86 -8.29
N LYS A 267 11.06 -5.73 -7.63
CA LYS A 267 12.03 -5.40 -6.58
C LYS A 267 13.32 -6.19 -6.83
N PRO A 268 14.47 -5.71 -6.32
CA PRO A 268 15.68 -6.53 -6.29
C PRO A 268 15.47 -7.86 -5.57
N THR A 269 16.09 -8.92 -6.06
CA THR A 269 16.07 -10.26 -5.46
C THR A 269 17.48 -10.67 -5.09
N GLU A 270 17.71 -10.99 -3.81
CA GLU A 270 18.98 -11.49 -3.31
C GLU A 270 19.15 -12.97 -3.64
N LEU A 271 20.33 -13.38 -4.11
CA LEU A 271 20.64 -14.76 -4.49
C LEU A 271 21.88 -15.28 -3.75
N HIS A 272 21.79 -16.48 -3.18
CA HIS A 272 22.88 -17.09 -2.43
C HIS A 272 23.85 -17.87 -3.34
N LEU A 273 24.67 -17.17 -4.14
CA LEU A 273 25.49 -17.74 -5.22
C LEU A 273 26.36 -18.94 -4.80
N GLY A 274 26.89 -18.94 -3.56
CA GLY A 274 27.69 -20.05 -3.04
C GLY A 274 26.91 -21.36 -2.83
N GLN A 275 25.59 -21.29 -2.59
CA GLN A 275 24.74 -22.50 -2.54
C GLN A 275 24.36 -22.95 -3.95
N ILE A 276 24.15 -21.99 -4.84
CA ILE A 276 23.66 -22.21 -6.21
C ILE A 276 24.71 -22.92 -7.07
N ILE A 277 26.00 -22.62 -6.88
CA ILE A 277 27.08 -23.20 -7.69
C ILE A 277 27.12 -24.73 -7.67
N ILE A 278 26.64 -25.36 -6.59
CA ILE A 278 26.62 -26.83 -6.42
C ILE A 278 25.63 -27.50 -7.39
N ALA A 279 24.57 -26.79 -7.79
CA ALA A 279 23.58 -27.28 -8.74
C ALA A 279 23.90 -26.92 -10.20
N GLU A 280 24.87 -26.03 -10.46
CA GLU A 280 25.21 -25.56 -11.83
C GLU A 280 23.97 -25.22 -12.69
N PRO A 281 22.97 -24.45 -12.22
CA PRO A 281 21.75 -24.22 -12.98
C PRO A 281 21.97 -23.25 -14.15
N ASN A 282 21.19 -23.43 -15.22
CA ASN A 282 21.14 -22.49 -16.34
C ASN A 282 20.07 -21.42 -16.06
N ILE A 283 20.45 -20.17 -15.84
CA ILE A 283 19.49 -19.08 -15.60
C ILE A 283 19.23 -18.34 -16.92
N VAL A 284 17.96 -18.31 -17.34
CA VAL A 284 17.53 -17.81 -18.65
C VAL A 284 16.50 -16.70 -18.48
N PHE A 285 16.85 -15.48 -18.87
CA PHE A 285 15.91 -14.37 -18.93
C PHE A 285 15.16 -14.36 -20.27
N CYS A 286 13.87 -14.04 -20.21
CA CYS A 286 12.94 -14.01 -21.33
C CYS A 286 12.25 -12.64 -21.39
N MET A 287 12.31 -11.96 -22.54
CA MET A 287 11.73 -10.63 -22.71
C MET A 287 11.17 -10.50 -24.13
N GLY A 288 9.90 -10.07 -24.23
CA GLY A 288 9.22 -9.90 -25.52
C GLY A 288 9.10 -11.21 -26.31
N TYR A 289 9.13 -11.08 -27.64
CA TYR A 289 8.98 -12.17 -28.62
C TYR A 289 9.67 -11.76 -29.94
N PRO A 290 10.98 -11.95 -30.10
CA PRO A 290 11.67 -11.51 -31.31
C PRO A 290 11.11 -12.12 -32.61
N THR A 291 10.55 -13.33 -32.55
CA THR A 291 10.11 -14.08 -33.74
C THR A 291 8.75 -14.78 -33.58
N GLU A 292 8.25 -14.91 -32.35
CA GLU A 292 7.15 -15.80 -32.00
C GLU A 292 5.74 -15.23 -32.24
N ILE A 293 5.63 -13.91 -32.48
CA ILE A 293 4.33 -13.21 -32.54
C ILE A 293 3.36 -13.82 -33.54
N PHE A 294 3.86 -14.22 -34.71
CA PHE A 294 3.04 -14.87 -35.71
C PHE A 294 3.13 -16.39 -35.64
N GLU A 295 4.16 -16.97 -35.05
CA GLU A 295 4.24 -18.43 -34.83
C GLU A 295 3.07 -18.93 -33.98
N VAL A 296 2.69 -18.16 -32.94
CA VAL A 296 1.60 -18.55 -32.04
C VAL A 296 0.20 -18.35 -32.65
N THR A 297 0.07 -17.54 -33.71
CA THR A 297 -1.23 -17.22 -34.32
C THR A 297 -1.94 -18.46 -34.85
N ASP A 298 -1.19 -19.39 -35.45
CA ASP A 298 -1.78 -20.62 -36.01
C ASP A 298 -2.31 -21.53 -34.90
N ASP A 299 -1.52 -21.72 -33.83
CA ASP A 299 -1.93 -22.50 -32.67
C ASP A 299 -3.16 -21.91 -31.98
N LEU A 300 -3.17 -20.58 -31.84
CA LEU A 300 -4.28 -19.84 -31.26
C LEU A 300 -5.54 -19.95 -32.09
N ALA A 301 -5.43 -19.92 -33.42
CA ALA A 301 -6.57 -20.10 -34.31
C ALA A 301 -7.13 -21.53 -34.24
N GLU A 302 -6.26 -22.53 -34.23
CA GLU A 302 -6.66 -23.95 -34.18
C GLU A 302 -7.26 -24.36 -32.83
N ASN A 303 -6.80 -23.75 -31.73
CA ASN A 303 -7.17 -24.11 -30.36
C ASN A 303 -7.91 -22.99 -29.62
N TRP A 304 -8.62 -22.12 -30.34
CA TRP A 304 -9.17 -20.88 -29.78
C TRP A 304 -10.12 -21.12 -28.59
N GLU A 305 -10.84 -22.25 -28.52
CA GLU A 305 -11.70 -22.57 -27.37
C GLU A 305 -10.89 -22.80 -26.10
N LYS A 306 -9.69 -23.41 -26.19
CA LYS A 306 -8.81 -23.57 -25.04
C LYS A 306 -8.25 -22.22 -24.60
N TYR A 307 -7.79 -21.41 -25.55
CA TYR A 307 -7.30 -20.06 -25.24
C TYR A 307 -8.38 -19.16 -24.62
N ALA A 308 -9.65 -19.35 -24.96
CA ALA A 308 -10.76 -18.64 -24.36
C ALA A 308 -10.84 -18.82 -22.83
N GLU A 309 -10.41 -19.98 -22.29
CA GLU A 309 -10.39 -20.21 -20.84
C GLU A 309 -9.43 -19.29 -20.08
N ILE A 310 -8.47 -18.64 -20.75
CA ILE A 310 -7.53 -17.67 -20.15
C ILE A 310 -8.20 -16.32 -19.87
N VAL A 311 -9.28 -16.00 -20.59
CA VAL A 311 -10.02 -14.75 -20.43
C VAL A 311 -10.96 -14.85 -19.24
N SER A 312 -10.81 -13.97 -18.25
CA SER A 312 -11.77 -13.89 -17.13
C SER A 312 -12.91 -12.94 -17.41
N ASP A 313 -12.59 -11.76 -17.95
CA ASP A 313 -13.51 -10.63 -18.02
C ASP A 313 -13.40 -9.93 -19.37
N GLN A 314 -14.54 -9.51 -19.91
CA GLN A 314 -14.63 -8.61 -21.05
C GLN A 314 -15.32 -7.33 -20.61
N ILE A 315 -14.56 -6.25 -20.53
CA ILE A 315 -15.00 -4.97 -19.96
C ILE A 315 -15.16 -3.94 -21.09
N PRO A 316 -16.23 -3.14 -21.15
CA PRO A 316 -16.38 -2.13 -22.19
C PRO A 316 -15.22 -1.11 -22.19
N PHE A 317 -14.80 -0.66 -23.36
CA PHE A 317 -13.72 0.33 -23.48
C PHE A 317 -13.94 1.60 -22.66
N SER A 318 -15.18 2.06 -22.53
CA SER A 318 -15.52 3.23 -21.72
C SER A 318 -15.14 3.07 -20.24
N GLN A 319 -14.95 1.83 -19.76
CA GLN A 319 -14.55 1.48 -18.40
C GLN A 319 -13.08 1.03 -18.31
N ALA A 320 -12.24 1.39 -19.30
CA ALA A 320 -10.85 0.97 -19.35
C ALA A 320 -10.02 1.41 -18.14
N LYS A 321 -10.32 2.60 -17.58
CA LYS A 321 -9.64 3.10 -16.38
C LYS A 321 -9.97 2.24 -15.16
N GLU A 322 -11.25 1.90 -14.96
CA GLU A 322 -11.71 1.03 -13.88
C GLU A 322 -11.18 -0.39 -14.04
N ALA A 323 -11.07 -0.89 -15.27
CA ALA A 323 -10.48 -2.19 -15.57
C ALA A 323 -9.00 -2.27 -15.19
N LEU A 324 -8.23 -1.20 -15.43
CA LEU A 324 -6.83 -1.11 -15.01
C LEU A 324 -6.72 -1.09 -13.48
N GLU A 325 -7.59 -0.37 -12.78
CA GLU A 325 -7.63 -0.40 -11.30
C GLU A 325 -8.00 -1.79 -10.76
N LEU A 326 -8.95 -2.49 -11.39
CA LEU A 326 -9.29 -3.86 -11.04
C LEU A 326 -8.09 -4.80 -11.23
N ALA A 327 -7.39 -4.69 -12.37
CA ALA A 327 -6.20 -5.48 -12.67
C ALA A 327 -5.08 -5.24 -11.63
N LYS A 328 -4.82 -3.98 -11.25
CA LYS A 328 -3.85 -3.63 -10.20
C LYS A 328 -4.19 -4.24 -8.84
N SER A 329 -5.48 -4.32 -8.50
CA SER A 329 -5.92 -4.81 -7.19
C SER A 329 -5.64 -6.30 -6.96
N GLY A 330 -5.24 -7.03 -8.00
CA GLY A 330 -5.02 -8.48 -7.96
C GLY A 330 -6.31 -9.29 -7.82
N LYS A 331 -7.48 -8.64 -7.87
CA LYS A 331 -8.81 -9.26 -7.78
C LYS A 331 -9.28 -9.86 -9.10
N ALA A 332 -8.60 -9.57 -10.21
CA ALA A 332 -8.83 -10.26 -11.46
C ALA A 332 -8.32 -11.71 -11.35
N ASN A 333 -9.22 -12.67 -11.52
CA ASN A 333 -8.88 -14.09 -11.38
C ASN A 333 -8.08 -14.63 -12.58
N LYS A 334 -8.12 -13.97 -13.76
CA LYS A 334 -7.35 -14.28 -14.99
C LYS A 334 -7.08 -13.00 -15.82
N LYS A 335 -6.88 -13.11 -17.14
CA LYS A 335 -6.65 -11.95 -18.02
C LYS A 335 -7.95 -11.16 -18.25
N SER A 336 -7.96 -9.88 -17.88
CA SER A 336 -9.03 -8.94 -18.23
C SER A 336 -8.78 -8.34 -19.62
N LEU A 337 -9.84 -8.30 -20.44
CA LEU A 337 -9.79 -7.75 -21.80
C LEU A 337 -10.78 -6.61 -21.95
N LEU A 338 -10.39 -5.58 -22.70
CA LEU A 338 -11.26 -4.49 -23.07
C LEU A 338 -11.96 -4.78 -24.39
N ASN A 339 -13.28 -4.64 -24.40
CA ASN A 339 -14.15 -4.81 -25.56
C ASN A 339 -14.51 -3.44 -26.15
N MET A 340 -14.12 -3.22 -27.40
CA MET A 340 -14.16 -1.92 -28.08
C MET A 340 -15.39 -1.74 -29.00
N ARG A 341 -16.50 -2.46 -28.75
CA ARG A 341 -17.71 -2.33 -29.57
C ARG A 341 -18.39 -0.96 -29.39
N THR A 342 -18.84 -0.38 -30.51
CA THR A 342 -19.53 0.91 -30.62
C THR A 342 -20.82 1.00 -29.80
N PHE A 343 -21.12 2.22 -29.35
CA PHE A 343 -22.21 2.68 -28.47
C PHE A 343 -23.62 2.04 -28.63
N SER A 344 -24.32 1.95 -27.47
CA SER A 344 -25.79 1.88 -27.20
C SER A 344 -26.36 0.52 -26.73
N PRO A 345 -27.47 0.47 -25.94
CA PRO A 345 -27.52 0.69 -24.50
C PRO A 345 -28.21 -0.52 -23.83
N PHE A 346 -27.47 -1.56 -23.46
CA PHE A 346 -28.02 -2.56 -22.54
C PHE A 346 -26.96 -2.89 -21.49
N SER A 347 -26.94 -2.05 -20.47
CA SER A 347 -26.48 -2.43 -19.14
C SER A 347 -27.52 -3.38 -18.55
N VAL A 348 -27.14 -4.62 -18.25
CA VAL A 348 -27.85 -5.41 -17.26
C VAL A 348 -27.09 -5.30 -15.95
N LEU A 349 -27.81 -4.81 -14.95
CA LEU A 349 -27.39 -4.51 -13.59
C LEU A 349 -27.76 -5.70 -12.66
N LEU A 350 -26.95 -5.85 -11.61
CA LEU A 350 -27.15 -6.62 -10.37
C LEU A 350 -27.11 -8.16 -10.40
N LEU A 351 -26.07 -8.69 -9.77
CA LEU A 351 -26.24 -9.64 -8.67
C LEU A 351 -25.56 -9.06 -7.43
N ALA A 352 -26.38 -8.51 -6.54
CA ALA A 352 -26.04 -8.51 -5.13
C ALA A 352 -26.05 -9.98 -4.69
N ALA A 353 -24.87 -10.59 -4.63
CA ALA A 353 -24.62 -11.72 -3.76
C ALA A 353 -23.60 -11.26 -2.74
N GLY A 354 -24.09 -11.05 -1.52
CA GLY A 354 -23.23 -10.85 -0.37
C GLY A 354 -22.27 -12.01 -0.25
N ALA A 355 -21.03 -11.74 -0.62
CA ALA A 355 -19.87 -12.25 0.09
C ALA A 355 -18.91 -11.08 0.13
N VAL A 356 -19.02 -10.31 1.20
CA VAL A 356 -17.81 -9.75 1.81
C VAL A 356 -16.88 -10.95 1.91
N LEU A 357 -15.93 -11.11 0.99
CA LEU A 357 -14.70 -11.80 1.31
C LEU A 357 -14.08 -10.91 2.37
N ALA A 358 -14.55 -11.12 3.60
CA ALA A 358 -13.75 -10.94 4.77
C ALA A 358 -12.58 -11.86 4.50
N THR A 359 -11.55 -11.31 3.84
CA THR A 359 -10.20 -11.67 4.20
C THR A 359 -10.24 -11.77 5.72
N ASN A 360 -9.82 -12.88 6.30
CA ASN A 360 -9.64 -13.03 7.74
C ASN A 360 -8.58 -12.02 8.29
N GLN A 361 -8.38 -10.87 7.63
CA GLN A 361 -7.72 -9.70 8.16
C GLN A 361 -8.48 -9.28 9.42
N THR A 362 -7.79 -9.47 10.53
CA THR A 362 -8.23 -8.96 11.82
C THR A 362 -8.43 -7.46 11.68
N THR A 363 -9.65 -6.99 11.93
CA THR A 363 -9.97 -5.55 12.03
C THR A 363 -8.99 -4.85 12.98
N LYS A 364 -8.60 -3.61 12.68
CA LYS A 364 -7.73 -2.80 13.53
C LYS A 364 -8.52 -2.02 14.60
N ILE A 365 -7.85 -1.62 15.68
CA ILE A 365 -8.33 -0.56 16.58
C ILE A 365 -7.36 0.60 16.44
N ASP A 366 -7.90 1.77 16.09
CA ASP A 366 -7.16 3.01 15.94
C ASP A 366 -7.09 3.73 17.29
N THR A 367 -5.90 3.84 17.87
CA THR A 367 -5.67 4.54 19.15
C THR A 367 -5.18 5.97 18.96
N HIS A 368 -4.95 6.40 17.71
CA HIS A 368 -4.39 7.70 17.38
C HIS A 368 -5.12 8.26 16.16
N ALA A 369 -6.23 8.94 16.43
CA ALA A 369 -6.99 9.66 15.43
C ALA A 369 -7.61 10.92 16.04
N HIS A 370 -7.98 11.87 15.19
CA HIS A 370 -8.44 13.17 15.61
C HIS A 370 -9.83 13.49 15.09
N TYR A 371 -10.51 14.36 15.83
CA TYR A 371 -11.77 14.98 15.44
C TYR A 371 -11.60 16.48 15.36
N VAL A 372 -12.13 17.08 14.29
CA VAL A 372 -11.99 18.51 14.02
C VAL A 372 -13.38 19.07 13.71
N PRO A 373 -14.28 19.17 14.71
CA PRO A 373 -15.62 19.69 14.48
C PRO A 373 -15.55 21.16 14.05
N ASP A 374 -16.52 21.62 13.27
CA ASP A 374 -16.52 22.96 12.67
C ASP A 374 -16.24 24.08 13.68
N PHE A 375 -16.76 23.98 14.90
CA PHE A 375 -16.53 24.99 15.92
C PHE A 375 -15.10 25.02 16.46
N TYR A 376 -14.41 23.87 16.47
CA TYR A 376 -13.01 23.78 16.85
C TYR A 376 -12.13 24.26 15.70
N ALA A 377 -12.47 23.88 14.46
CA ALA A 377 -11.84 24.42 13.25
C ALA A 377 -11.95 25.96 13.21
N GLN A 378 -13.12 26.50 13.55
CA GLN A 378 -13.33 27.95 13.63
C GLN A 378 -12.52 28.58 14.76
N ALA A 379 -12.48 27.97 15.95
CA ALA A 379 -11.66 28.46 17.06
C ALA A 379 -10.17 28.53 16.70
N LEU A 380 -9.65 27.55 15.93
CA LEU A 380 -8.29 27.58 15.39
C LEU A 380 -8.09 28.78 14.44
N ARG A 381 -9.03 29.01 13.51
CA ARG A 381 -8.98 30.15 12.58
C ARG A 381 -9.01 31.49 13.32
N ASP A 382 -9.91 31.63 14.30
CA ASP A 382 -10.08 32.85 15.09
C ASP A 382 -8.84 33.16 15.94
N ALA A 383 -8.15 32.12 16.43
CA ALA A 383 -6.89 32.24 17.15
C ALA A 383 -5.66 32.41 16.22
N GLY A 384 -5.85 32.45 14.91
CA GLY A 384 -4.79 32.74 13.93
C GLY A 384 -3.94 31.53 13.51
N HIS A 385 -4.40 30.30 13.75
CA HIS A 385 -3.73 29.05 13.32
C HIS A 385 -3.99 28.74 11.84
N VAL A 386 -3.67 29.69 10.95
CA VAL A 386 -3.83 29.58 9.50
C VAL A 386 -2.46 29.56 8.79
N PRO A 387 -2.24 28.68 7.80
CA PRO A 387 -3.21 27.77 7.17
C PRO A 387 -3.59 26.55 8.01
N GLY A 388 -2.77 26.16 8.99
CA GLY A 388 -3.06 25.12 9.98
C GLY A 388 -2.25 25.32 11.26
N PRO A 389 -2.64 24.65 12.36
CA PRO A 389 -1.91 24.74 13.63
C PRO A 389 -0.52 24.13 13.51
N ASP A 390 0.44 24.67 14.26
CA ASP A 390 1.81 24.16 14.37
C ASP A 390 2.45 23.77 13.03
N GLY A 391 2.31 24.67 12.05
CA GLY A 391 2.93 24.53 10.73
C GLY A 391 2.31 23.45 9.84
N MET A 392 1.14 22.92 10.20
CA MET A 392 0.37 22.07 9.31
C MET A 392 -0.12 22.86 8.08
N PRO A 393 -0.18 22.22 6.90
CA PRO A 393 -0.52 22.91 5.65
C PRO A 393 -1.98 23.34 5.56
N GLY A 394 -2.84 22.88 6.47
CA GLY A 394 -4.26 23.17 6.48
C GLY A 394 -4.93 22.75 7.80
N ILE A 395 -6.08 23.36 8.10
CA ILE A 395 -7.07 22.81 9.04
C ILE A 395 -7.96 21.86 8.22
N PRO A 396 -7.93 20.54 8.48
CA PRO A 396 -8.66 19.57 7.68
C PRO A 396 -10.15 19.65 7.93
N ASP A 397 -10.94 19.41 6.88
CA ASP A 397 -12.37 19.14 7.03
C ASP A 397 -12.56 17.77 7.68
N TRP A 398 -13.51 17.70 8.61
CA TRP A 398 -13.81 16.47 9.33
C TRP A 398 -15.27 16.45 9.74
N ASP A 399 -15.92 15.32 9.46
CA ASP A 399 -17.19 14.99 10.06
C ASP A 399 -17.24 13.49 10.43
N PRO A 400 -18.19 13.09 11.30
CA PRO A 400 -18.31 11.70 11.71
C PRO A 400 -18.53 10.71 10.54
N GLU A 401 -19.24 11.11 9.50
CA GLU A 401 -19.58 10.24 8.37
C GLU A 401 -18.36 9.97 7.49
N THR A 402 -17.59 11.01 7.15
CA THR A 402 -16.33 10.83 6.42
C THR A 402 -15.34 9.97 7.20
N HIS A 403 -15.29 10.12 8.52
CA HIS A 403 -14.44 9.27 9.37
C HIS A 403 -14.92 7.81 9.40
N LEU A 404 -16.23 7.56 9.49
CA LEU A 404 -16.79 6.20 9.43
C LEU A 404 -16.52 5.51 8.09
N GLN A 405 -16.60 6.25 6.98
CA GLN A 405 -16.25 5.74 5.65
C GLN A 405 -14.77 5.39 5.54
N PHE A 406 -13.89 6.24 6.09
CA PHE A 406 -12.47 5.92 6.23
C PHE A 406 -12.26 4.64 7.04
N MET A 407 -12.89 4.50 8.21
CA MET A 407 -12.79 3.30 9.03
C MET A 407 -13.21 2.03 8.28
N GLN A 408 -14.28 2.11 7.50
CA GLN A 408 -14.75 0.98 6.68
C GLN A 408 -13.70 0.58 5.64
N ARG A 409 -13.14 1.55 4.91
CA ARG A 409 -12.12 1.31 3.86
C ARG A 409 -10.80 0.81 4.43
N ALA A 410 -10.42 1.30 5.61
CA ALA A 410 -9.18 0.94 6.29
C ALA A 410 -9.29 -0.31 7.18
N ASN A 411 -10.45 -1.00 7.21
CA ASN A 411 -10.72 -2.16 8.07
C ASN A 411 -10.50 -1.87 9.57
N ILE A 412 -11.01 -0.73 10.04
CA ILE A 412 -10.93 -0.27 11.43
C ILE A 412 -12.26 -0.54 12.15
N ALA A 413 -12.20 -1.22 13.29
CA ALA A 413 -13.38 -1.53 14.08
C ALA A 413 -13.82 -0.37 14.97
N LYS A 414 -12.85 0.30 15.62
CA LYS A 414 -13.07 1.39 16.58
C LYS A 414 -11.90 2.37 16.53
N SER A 415 -12.19 3.67 16.62
CA SER A 415 -11.21 4.75 16.71
C SER A 415 -11.34 5.49 18.03
N TYR A 416 -10.22 5.75 18.70
CA TYR A 416 -10.16 6.61 19.88
C TYR A 416 -9.72 8.01 19.45
N LEU A 417 -10.64 8.96 19.56
CA LEU A 417 -10.50 10.29 18.99
C LEU A 417 -9.94 11.28 20.04
N SER A 418 -9.01 12.14 19.63
CA SER A 418 -8.46 13.22 20.47
C SER A 418 -8.41 14.55 19.72
N ILE A 419 -8.39 15.66 20.46
CA ILE A 419 -7.99 16.96 19.87
C ILE A 419 -6.48 16.93 19.64
N SER A 420 -6.06 17.29 18.43
CA SER A 420 -4.64 17.40 18.03
C SER A 420 -4.03 18.73 18.49
N SER A 421 -2.77 18.96 18.14
CA SER A 421 -2.03 20.20 18.41
C SER A 421 -2.78 21.45 17.91
N PRO A 422 -2.82 22.56 18.68
CA PRO A 422 -2.12 22.82 19.94
C PRO A 422 -2.95 22.47 21.19
N GLY A 423 -3.93 21.57 21.07
CA GLY A 423 -4.90 21.29 22.12
C GLY A 423 -6.00 22.36 22.17
N VAL A 424 -6.46 22.71 23.37
CA VAL A 424 -7.56 23.68 23.56
C VAL A 424 -7.10 25.05 24.02
N TYR A 425 -5.81 25.21 24.31
CA TYR A 425 -5.20 26.47 24.73
C TYR A 425 -4.55 27.17 23.51
N LEU A 426 -5.40 27.79 22.70
CA LEU A 426 -5.04 28.23 21.34
C LEU A 426 -4.23 29.53 21.26
N SER A 427 -4.00 30.21 22.38
CA SER A 427 -3.32 31.51 22.42
C SER A 427 -2.29 31.54 23.53
N VAL A 428 -1.30 32.44 23.42
CA VAL A 428 -0.25 32.60 24.43
C VAL A 428 -0.88 32.89 25.82
N PRO A 429 -0.35 32.32 26.93
CA PRO A 429 -1.02 32.38 28.23
C PRO A 429 -1.37 33.80 28.70
N SER A 430 -2.66 34.00 28.97
CA SER A 430 -3.27 35.22 29.53
C SER A 430 -4.57 34.86 30.24
N LYS A 431 -5.16 35.81 30.97
CA LYS A 431 -6.46 35.59 31.59
C LYS A 431 -7.56 35.24 30.57
N VAL A 432 -7.60 35.97 29.46
CA VAL A 432 -8.60 35.75 28.39
C VAL A 432 -8.35 34.40 27.70
N ALA A 433 -7.09 34.07 27.40
CA ALA A 433 -6.73 32.78 26.82
C ALA A 433 -7.14 31.62 27.72
N THR A 434 -6.94 31.75 29.04
CA THR A 434 -7.34 30.75 30.03
C THR A 434 -8.86 30.54 30.05
N GLU A 435 -9.64 31.62 30.12
CA GLU A 435 -11.10 31.53 30.11
C GLU A 435 -11.64 30.89 28.82
N ASN A 436 -11.04 31.23 27.67
CA ASN A 436 -11.41 30.64 26.38
C ASN A 436 -11.02 29.16 26.30
N ALA A 437 -9.84 28.78 26.78
CA ALA A 437 -9.38 27.40 26.81
C ALA A 437 -10.27 26.52 27.71
N THR A 438 -10.69 27.02 28.88
CA THR A 438 -11.62 26.28 29.76
C THR A 438 -12.97 26.03 29.06
N LYS A 439 -13.53 27.04 28.39
CA LYS A 439 -14.80 26.89 27.65
C LYS A 439 -14.65 25.93 26.48
N LEU A 440 -13.55 26.02 25.74
CA LEU A 440 -13.28 25.16 24.59
C LEU A 440 -13.07 23.70 25.03
N ALA A 441 -12.30 23.46 26.10
CA ALA A 441 -12.10 22.14 26.70
C ALA A 441 -13.44 21.47 27.03
N ARG A 442 -14.33 22.19 27.72
CA ARG A 442 -15.67 21.69 28.03
C ARG A 442 -16.43 21.28 26.78
N ARG A 443 -16.46 22.18 25.78
CA ARG A 443 -17.23 21.99 24.55
C ARG A 443 -16.74 20.82 23.71
N VAL A 444 -15.42 20.64 23.56
CA VAL A 444 -14.86 19.50 22.81
C VAL A 444 -15.12 18.18 23.54
N ASN A 445 -15.01 18.16 24.88
CA ASN A 445 -15.27 16.98 25.70
C ASN A 445 -16.75 16.56 25.66
N GLU A 446 -17.68 17.51 25.77
CA GLU A 446 -19.12 17.26 25.62
C GLU A 446 -19.45 16.75 24.22
N TYR A 447 -18.89 17.34 23.17
CA TYR A 447 -19.08 16.89 21.79
C TYR A 447 -18.57 15.46 21.58
N ALA A 448 -17.38 15.13 22.07
CA ALA A 448 -16.80 13.80 21.94
C ALA A 448 -17.59 12.75 22.75
N SER A 449 -18.09 13.11 23.93
CA SER A 449 -19.00 12.25 24.71
C SER A 449 -20.30 11.98 23.96
N GLN A 450 -20.93 12.99 23.36
CA GLN A 450 -22.12 12.82 22.52
C GLN A 450 -21.85 11.94 21.29
N LEU A 451 -20.68 12.12 20.66
CA LEU A 451 -20.27 11.32 19.51
C LEU A 451 -20.08 9.84 19.89
N LYS A 452 -19.44 9.57 21.04
CA LYS A 452 -19.33 8.24 21.62
C LYS A 452 -20.70 7.66 21.99
N ALA A 453 -21.61 8.45 22.54
CA ALA A 453 -22.98 8.03 22.82
C ALA A 453 -23.73 7.60 21.56
N LYS A 454 -23.56 8.35 20.46
CA LYS A 454 -24.18 8.08 19.17
C LYS A 454 -23.60 6.84 18.48
N TYR A 455 -22.28 6.63 18.56
CA TYR A 455 -21.59 5.51 17.91
C TYR A 455 -20.69 4.71 18.87
N PRO A 456 -21.23 4.06 19.91
CA PRO A 456 -20.45 3.50 21.03
C PRO A 456 -19.52 2.35 20.64
N LYS A 457 -19.84 1.66 19.53
CA LYS A 457 -19.00 0.58 18.98
C LYS A 457 -17.90 1.09 18.03
N LYS A 458 -17.98 2.35 17.58
CA LYS A 458 -17.11 2.93 16.56
C LYS A 458 -16.17 3.99 17.13
N PHE A 459 -16.62 4.77 18.12
CA PHE A 459 -15.81 5.83 18.70
C PHE A 459 -15.59 5.63 20.20
N GLY A 460 -14.35 5.83 20.62
CA GLY A 460 -13.97 6.25 21.96
C GLY A 460 -13.31 7.63 21.89
N PHE A 461 -12.96 8.22 23.03
CA PHE A 461 -12.27 9.50 23.02
C PHE A 461 -11.38 9.75 24.22
N PHE A 462 -10.37 10.59 24.00
CA PHE A 462 -9.52 11.17 25.03
C PHE A 462 -9.98 12.60 25.31
N ALA A 463 -10.30 12.92 26.56
CA ALA A 463 -10.71 14.26 26.95
C ALA A 463 -9.52 15.22 26.98
N SER A 464 -9.75 16.47 26.59
CA SER A 464 -8.75 17.54 26.59
C SER A 464 -8.82 18.35 27.89
N LEU A 465 -7.66 18.82 28.36
CA LEU A 465 -7.54 19.67 29.55
C LEU A 465 -7.08 21.09 29.16
N PRO A 466 -7.56 22.15 29.85
CA PRO A 466 -7.18 23.53 29.58
C PRO A 466 -5.80 23.91 30.18
N LEU A 467 -4.82 23.01 30.10
CA LEU A 467 -3.45 23.30 30.55
C LEU A 467 -2.83 24.45 29.73
N PRO A 468 -2.01 25.32 30.33
CA PRO A 468 -1.34 25.16 31.64
C PRO A 468 -2.16 25.57 32.89
N ASP A 469 -3.47 25.82 32.79
CA ASP A 469 -4.31 26.06 33.97
C ASP A 469 -4.57 24.75 34.75
N VAL A 470 -3.75 24.50 35.77
CA VAL A 470 -3.84 23.34 36.67
C VAL A 470 -5.20 23.27 37.39
N GLN A 471 -5.71 24.40 37.88
CA GLN A 471 -6.96 24.43 38.65
C GLN A 471 -8.18 24.21 37.75
N GLY A 472 -8.19 24.82 36.57
CA GLY A 472 -9.20 24.54 35.53
C GLY A 472 -9.15 23.08 35.08
N SER A 473 -7.96 22.50 34.95
CA SER A 473 -7.77 21.10 34.57
C SER A 473 -8.30 20.13 35.62
N LEU A 474 -8.09 20.38 36.92
CA LEU A 474 -8.67 19.56 37.99
C LEU A 474 -10.20 19.56 37.95
N LYS A 475 -10.81 20.74 37.75
CA LYS A 475 -12.28 20.86 37.60
C LYS A 475 -12.80 20.14 36.36
N GLU A 476 -12.05 20.20 35.26
CA GLU A 476 -12.45 19.54 34.03
C GLU A 476 -12.30 18.01 34.13
N ILE A 477 -11.28 17.50 34.81
CA ILE A 477 -11.15 16.06 35.15
C ILE A 477 -12.36 15.62 35.97
N GLU A 478 -12.69 16.34 37.05
CA GLU A 478 -13.85 16.03 37.87
C GLU A 478 -15.13 15.99 37.02
N TYR A 479 -15.36 17.02 36.20
CA TYR A 479 -16.51 17.08 35.32
C TYR A 479 -16.55 15.92 34.31
N ALA A 480 -15.46 15.69 33.59
CA ALA A 480 -15.41 14.69 32.52
C ALA A 480 -15.64 13.26 33.04
N PHE A 481 -15.14 12.92 34.23
CA PHE A 481 -15.27 11.57 34.78
C PHE A 481 -16.48 11.36 35.71
N THR A 482 -17.18 12.43 36.10
CA THR A 482 -18.39 12.34 36.95
C THR A 482 -19.68 12.77 36.28
N LYS A 483 -19.64 13.66 35.28
CA LYS A 483 -20.83 14.25 34.64
C LYS A 483 -21.06 13.77 33.21
N LEU A 484 -20.01 13.49 32.43
CA LEU A 484 -20.18 12.98 31.08
C LEU A 484 -20.62 11.51 31.08
N ASP A 485 -21.58 11.19 30.23
CA ASP A 485 -22.05 9.84 29.97
C ASP A 485 -22.34 9.66 28.47
N PRO A 486 -21.55 8.84 27.74
CA PRO A 486 -20.44 8.03 28.21
C PRO A 486 -19.21 8.85 28.63
N LYS A 487 -18.52 8.35 29.66
CA LYS A 487 -17.23 8.89 30.15
C LYS A 487 -16.11 8.79 29.09
N PRO A 488 -15.08 9.66 29.16
CA PRO A 488 -13.88 9.52 28.33
C PRO A 488 -13.17 8.19 28.58
N ASP A 489 -12.47 7.69 27.57
CA ASP A 489 -11.62 6.49 27.64
C ASP A 489 -10.20 6.81 28.13
N GLY A 490 -9.85 8.10 28.19
CA GLY A 490 -8.58 8.62 28.68
C GLY A 490 -8.48 10.14 28.58
N ILE A 491 -7.27 10.67 28.73
CA ILE A 491 -6.94 12.10 28.55
C ILE A 491 -5.94 12.25 27.41
N VAL A 492 -6.04 13.33 26.63
CA VAL A 492 -4.97 13.74 25.71
C VAL A 492 -4.18 14.89 26.32
N LEU A 493 -2.86 14.75 26.38
CA LEU A 493 -1.93 15.81 26.78
C LEU A 493 -0.99 16.13 25.63
N MET A 494 -0.72 17.42 25.42
CA MET A 494 0.33 17.83 24.50
C MET A 494 1.70 17.53 25.12
N SER A 495 2.74 17.38 24.31
CA SER A 495 4.14 17.21 24.76
C SER A 495 4.58 18.32 25.73
N ASN A 496 4.10 19.54 25.52
CA ASN A 496 4.26 20.66 26.45
C ASN A 496 3.09 21.64 26.34
N PHE A 497 2.93 22.50 27.35
CA PHE A 497 1.96 23.60 27.37
C PHE A 497 2.68 24.93 27.54
N TYR A 498 3.12 25.52 26.42
CA TYR A 498 3.90 26.77 26.37
C TYR A 498 5.19 26.72 27.21
N GLY A 499 5.91 25.59 27.12
CA GLY A 499 7.17 25.37 27.85
C GLY A 499 7.03 24.60 29.17
N MET A 500 5.80 24.42 29.68
CA MET A 500 5.53 23.47 30.75
C MET A 500 5.48 22.05 30.17
N TYR A 501 6.60 21.33 30.21
CA TYR A 501 6.65 19.91 29.80
C TYR A 501 6.03 19.01 30.87
N LEU A 502 5.74 17.76 30.50
CA LEU A 502 4.95 16.86 31.33
C LEU A 502 5.65 16.38 32.62
N GLY A 503 6.96 16.58 32.78
CA GLY A 503 7.69 16.34 34.03
C GLY A 503 7.66 17.51 35.01
N ASP A 504 7.04 18.65 34.65
CA ASP A 504 6.95 19.83 35.50
C ASP A 504 6.21 19.52 36.82
N PRO A 505 6.78 19.84 38.00
CA PRO A 505 6.18 19.56 39.29
C PRO A 505 4.81 20.25 39.51
N ASP A 506 4.51 21.35 38.81
CA ASP A 506 3.21 22.01 38.91
C ASP A 506 2.06 21.11 38.39
N LEU A 507 2.37 20.07 37.60
CA LEU A 507 1.40 19.08 37.13
C LEU A 507 1.12 17.95 38.14
N ASP A 508 1.85 17.86 39.26
CA ASP A 508 1.66 16.83 40.29
C ASP A 508 0.20 16.70 40.78
N PRO A 509 -0.57 17.79 41.03
CA PRO A 509 -1.97 17.68 41.42
C PRO A 509 -2.82 17.01 40.33
N VAL A 510 -2.54 17.31 39.05
CA VAL A 510 -3.22 16.70 37.90
C VAL A 510 -2.91 15.21 37.86
N TYR A 511 -1.64 14.82 37.96
CA TYR A 511 -1.26 13.40 37.99
C TYR A 511 -1.84 12.65 39.17
N LYS A 512 -1.91 13.26 40.36
CA LYS A 512 -2.56 12.65 41.52
C LYS A 512 -4.03 12.33 41.25
N ALA A 513 -4.77 13.26 40.63
CA ALA A 513 -6.17 13.06 40.26
C ALA A 513 -6.33 11.96 39.19
N LEU A 514 -5.51 12.00 38.14
CA LEU A 514 -5.52 11.02 37.05
C LEU A 514 -5.11 9.61 37.50
N ASN A 515 -4.13 9.51 38.40
CA ASN A 515 -3.67 8.25 38.98
C ASN A 515 -4.75 7.58 39.84
N ALA A 516 -5.54 8.36 40.58
CA ALA A 516 -6.66 7.84 41.35
C ALA A 516 -7.78 7.25 40.46
N LEU A 517 -7.86 7.70 39.21
CA LEU A 517 -8.84 7.26 38.21
C LEU A 517 -8.34 6.11 37.31
N ASN A 518 -7.07 5.69 37.45
CA ASN A 518 -6.42 4.67 36.59
C ASN A 518 -6.53 4.98 35.09
N VAL A 519 -6.35 6.26 34.71
CA VAL A 519 -6.57 6.70 33.32
C VAL A 519 -5.47 6.25 32.37
N THR A 520 -5.81 6.21 31.08
CA THR A 520 -4.82 6.22 30.00
C THR A 520 -4.63 7.65 29.49
N ILE A 521 -3.39 8.10 29.39
CA ILE A 521 -2.99 9.35 28.76
C ILE A 521 -2.45 9.03 27.36
N PHE A 522 -3.01 9.68 26.35
CA PHE A 522 -2.42 9.77 25.03
C PHE A 522 -1.58 11.05 24.96
N GLU A 523 -0.27 10.92 24.79
CA GLU A 523 0.59 12.07 24.52
C GLU A 523 0.49 12.43 23.03
N HIS A 524 0.45 13.72 22.71
CA HIS A 524 0.49 14.19 21.34
C HIS A 524 1.53 15.30 21.20
N PRO A 525 2.44 15.23 20.22
CA PRO A 525 3.47 16.25 20.08
C PRO A 525 2.86 17.60 19.69
N THR A 526 3.45 18.67 20.19
CA THR A 526 3.15 20.04 19.78
C THR A 526 4.43 20.78 19.40
N THR A 527 4.32 22.08 19.11
CA THR A 527 5.49 22.92 18.85
C THR A 527 6.43 22.86 20.07
N PRO A 528 7.73 22.49 19.88
CA PRO A 528 8.69 22.49 20.97
C PRO A 528 8.81 23.89 21.54
N CYS A 529 9.06 24.01 22.84
CA CYS A 529 9.31 25.29 23.48
C CYS A 529 10.67 25.25 24.16
N THR A 530 11.53 26.25 23.90
CA THR A 530 12.84 26.38 24.55
C THR A 530 12.86 27.59 25.47
N GLU A 531 13.28 27.42 26.72
CA GLU A 531 13.30 28.47 27.77
C GLU A 531 14.12 29.73 27.42
N ALA A 532 14.95 29.68 26.37
CA ALA A 532 15.83 30.77 25.95
C ALA A 532 15.11 32.07 25.50
N ASN A 533 13.77 32.12 25.51
CA ASN A 533 13.04 33.30 25.07
C ASN A 533 12.75 34.34 26.17
N HIS A 534 13.07 34.09 27.45
CA HIS A 534 12.80 35.03 28.57
C HIS A 534 11.33 35.48 28.74
N LEU A 535 10.39 34.85 28.02
CA LEU A 535 8.97 35.20 28.04
C LEU A 535 8.28 34.39 29.14
N LYS A 536 8.27 34.90 30.38
CA LYS A 536 7.44 34.35 31.46
C LYS A 536 6.00 34.79 31.26
N TYR A 537 5.18 33.93 30.66
CA TYR A 537 3.75 34.16 30.55
C TYR A 537 3.03 33.62 31.78
N HIS A 538 2.02 34.36 32.23
CA HIS A 538 1.20 33.97 33.37
C HIS A 538 -0.25 33.80 32.91
N ILE A 539 -0.86 32.68 33.29
CA ILE A 539 -2.28 32.41 33.00
C ILE A 539 -3.24 33.48 33.52
N ASN A 540 -2.81 34.30 34.49
CA ASN A 540 -3.56 35.43 35.06
C ASN A 540 -3.08 36.80 34.56
N GLY A 541 -2.14 36.83 33.62
CA GLY A 541 -1.56 38.05 33.06
C GLY A 541 -2.48 38.76 32.07
N THR A 542 -2.08 39.97 31.68
CA THR A 542 -2.68 40.70 30.54
C THR A 542 -2.36 39.99 29.24
N ASP A 543 -3.16 40.23 28.19
CA ASP A 543 -2.96 39.59 26.88
C ASP A 543 -1.53 39.79 26.35
N SER A 544 -0.97 38.68 25.87
CA SER A 544 0.36 38.68 25.27
C SER A 544 0.38 39.56 24.03
N LYS A 545 1.46 40.32 23.86
CA LYS A 545 1.74 41.06 22.62
C LYS A 545 2.24 40.16 21.49
N VAL A 546 2.49 38.88 21.78
CA VAL A 546 3.01 37.88 20.84
C VAL A 546 1.85 37.00 20.38
N THR A 547 1.64 36.95 19.06
CA THR A 547 0.65 36.08 18.42
C THR A 547 1.11 34.61 18.41
N PRO A 548 0.21 33.62 18.26
CA PRO A 548 0.60 32.21 18.12
C PRO A 548 1.57 31.95 16.97
N LYS A 549 1.44 32.70 15.87
CA LYS A 549 2.34 32.61 14.71
C LYS A 549 3.75 33.10 15.06
N GLU A 550 3.87 34.21 15.78
CA GLU A 550 5.17 34.71 16.25
C GLU A 550 5.79 33.75 17.28
N TRP A 551 4.97 33.17 18.15
CA TRP A 551 5.39 32.12 19.08
C TRP A 551 5.98 30.91 18.36
N GLN A 552 5.30 30.40 17.33
CA GLN A 552 5.81 29.29 16.52
C GLN A 552 7.11 29.65 15.80
N ALA A 553 7.21 30.87 15.24
CA ALA A 553 8.41 31.33 14.55
C ALA A 553 9.63 31.38 15.49
N LEU A 554 9.44 31.77 16.76
CA LEU A 554 10.50 31.80 17.76
C LEU A 554 11.02 30.41 18.12
N ASN A 555 10.14 29.41 18.16
CA ASN A 555 10.51 28.08 18.64
C ASN A 555 10.81 27.06 17.53
N ARG A 556 10.60 27.41 16.25
CA ARG A 556 10.79 26.52 15.08
C ARG A 556 11.66 27.14 13.97
N PRO A 557 12.97 27.35 14.20
CA PRO A 557 13.82 28.13 13.31
C PRO A 557 14.07 27.52 11.92
N ALA A 558 13.97 26.19 11.76
CA ALA A 558 14.19 25.51 10.48
C ALA A 558 12.89 25.30 9.67
N SER A 559 11.84 24.79 10.31
CA SER A 559 10.55 24.49 9.68
C SER A 559 9.68 25.74 9.49
N GLY A 560 9.79 26.73 10.39
CA GLY A 560 9.12 28.03 10.25
C GLY A 560 9.60 28.84 9.03
N ARG A 561 10.89 28.74 8.66
CA ARG A 561 11.43 29.36 7.44
C ARG A 561 10.94 28.72 6.14
N LEU A 562 10.68 27.41 6.17
CA LEU A 562 10.33 26.63 4.98
C LEU A 562 8.82 26.39 4.82
N GLN A 563 8.00 26.81 5.80
CA GLN A 563 6.56 26.51 5.87
C GLN A 563 6.26 25.01 5.66
N ARG A 564 7.08 24.14 6.27
CA ARG A 564 6.95 22.70 6.14
C ARG A 564 6.24 22.10 7.36
N ALA A 565 5.50 21.02 7.11
CA ALA A 565 4.93 20.18 8.15
C ALA A 565 6.02 19.77 9.18
N PRO A 566 5.66 19.64 10.48
CA PRO A 566 6.58 19.38 11.59
C PRO A 566 7.18 17.96 11.62
N ASN A 567 7.63 17.43 10.47
CA ASN A 567 8.13 16.06 10.31
C ASN A 567 9.36 15.73 11.18
N LEU A 568 10.13 16.75 11.58
CA LEU A 568 11.27 16.60 12.49
C LEU A 568 10.92 17.05 13.91
N ASP A 569 10.24 18.19 14.06
CA ASP A 569 10.05 18.82 15.37
C ASP A 569 9.20 17.93 16.29
N PHE A 570 8.09 17.38 15.80
CA PHE A 570 7.13 16.61 16.59
C PHE A 570 7.73 15.32 17.18
N PRO A 571 8.35 14.42 16.36
CA PRO A 571 9.00 13.22 16.90
C PRO A 571 10.08 13.49 17.94
N PHE A 572 10.84 14.58 17.78
CA PHE A 572 11.86 14.96 18.76
C PHE A 572 11.26 15.61 20.01
N ASP A 573 10.11 16.26 19.91
CA ASP A 573 9.42 16.82 21.07
C ASP A 573 8.76 15.76 21.95
N THR A 574 8.18 14.72 21.34
CA THR A 574 7.79 13.50 22.03
C THR A 574 8.97 12.91 22.81
N ALA A 575 10.16 12.85 22.20
CA ALA A 575 11.36 12.33 22.87
C ALA A 575 11.82 13.21 24.05
N ARG A 576 11.76 14.55 23.92
CA ARG A 576 12.06 15.49 25.02
C ARG A 576 11.13 15.28 26.20
N THR A 577 9.82 15.25 25.92
CA THR A 577 8.77 15.05 26.94
C THR A 577 8.93 13.73 27.65
N PHE A 578 9.26 12.68 26.91
CA PHE A 578 9.50 11.37 27.50
C PHE A 578 10.72 11.38 28.44
N GLN A 579 11.84 11.99 28.04
CA GLN A 579 13.00 12.12 28.92
C GLN A 579 12.66 12.92 30.19
N ASP A 580 11.93 14.02 30.04
CA ASP A 580 11.48 14.86 31.15
C ASP A 580 10.60 14.08 32.14
N LEU A 581 9.65 13.27 31.67
CA LEU A 581 8.85 12.36 32.50
C LEU A 581 9.69 11.35 33.30
N PHE A 582 10.76 10.83 32.70
CA PHE A 582 11.65 9.86 33.38
C PHE A 582 12.55 10.54 34.41
N TYR A 583 13.15 11.69 34.09
CA TYR A 583 13.99 12.44 35.02
C TYR A 583 13.19 12.96 36.22
N SER A 584 11.96 13.44 36.00
CA SER A 584 11.03 13.84 37.06
C SER A 584 10.38 12.67 37.81
N ARG A 585 10.63 11.43 37.36
CA ARG A 585 10.11 10.17 37.93
C ARG A 585 8.58 10.08 38.00
N VAL A 586 7.87 10.86 37.17
CA VAL A 586 6.39 10.91 37.16
C VAL A 586 5.76 9.51 37.00
N PRO A 587 6.18 8.65 36.04
CA PRO A 587 5.60 7.30 35.90
C PRO A 587 5.86 6.35 37.08
N THR A 588 6.88 6.63 37.89
CA THR A 588 7.17 5.86 39.11
C THR A 588 6.36 6.37 40.29
N ARG A 589 6.15 7.69 40.38
CA ARG A 589 5.35 8.34 41.43
C ARG A 589 3.85 8.12 41.24
N PHE A 590 3.41 7.98 39.98
CA PHE A 590 2.00 7.81 39.59
C PHE A 590 1.82 6.55 38.72
N PRO A 591 1.99 5.35 39.31
CA PRO A 591 2.12 4.08 38.57
C PRO A 591 0.82 3.55 37.97
N ASN A 592 -0.34 4.12 38.32
CA ASN A 592 -1.63 3.68 37.77
C ASN A 592 -1.97 4.34 36.43
N ILE A 593 -1.22 5.37 36.04
CA ILE A 593 -1.39 6.04 34.76
C ILE A 593 -0.74 5.20 33.67
N LYS A 594 -1.49 4.92 32.61
CA LYS A 594 -0.96 4.31 31.38
C LYS A 594 -0.69 5.41 30.37
N TRP A 595 0.41 5.31 29.63
CA TRP A 595 0.82 6.28 28.63
C TRP A 595 0.82 5.61 27.25
N ILE A 596 0.20 6.26 26.27
CA ILE A 596 0.36 5.92 24.85
C ILE A 596 1.23 7.01 24.24
N ILE A 597 2.42 6.62 23.83
CA ILE A 597 3.40 7.50 23.19
C ILE A 597 3.27 7.34 21.67
N PRO A 598 3.05 8.44 20.92
CA PRO A 598 2.84 8.43 19.49
C PRO A 598 4.15 8.19 18.73
N HIS A 599 4.03 7.93 17.42
CA HIS A 599 5.16 7.94 16.50
C HIS A 599 6.29 6.97 16.82
N ALA A 600 5.95 5.85 17.44
CA ALA A 600 6.87 4.84 17.97
C ALA A 600 7.88 5.41 18.97
N GLY A 601 7.54 6.49 19.68
CA GLY A 601 8.45 7.25 20.52
C GLY A 601 9.29 8.28 19.77
N GLY A 602 9.16 8.41 18.45
CA GLY A 602 9.85 9.41 17.65
C GLY A 602 11.37 9.35 17.79
N GLY A 603 11.98 10.46 18.22
CA GLY A 603 13.43 10.57 18.47
C GLY A 603 13.92 9.78 19.69
N LEU A 604 13.02 9.11 20.42
CA LEU A 604 13.36 8.36 21.62
C LEU A 604 14.20 7.12 21.31
N ILE A 605 13.81 6.33 20.31
CA ILE A 605 14.45 5.03 20.01
C ILE A 605 15.98 5.11 19.92
N PRO A 606 16.59 6.03 19.14
CA PRO A 606 18.05 6.14 19.09
C PRO A 606 18.68 6.78 20.33
N THR A 607 17.88 7.29 21.28
CA THR A 607 18.36 8.07 22.43
C THR A 607 18.02 7.47 23.80
N ILE A 608 17.23 6.38 23.92
CA ILE A 608 16.89 5.79 25.24
C ILE A 608 18.15 5.42 26.04
N ASP A 609 19.17 4.84 25.41
CA ASP A 609 20.43 4.50 26.10
C ASP A 609 21.08 5.74 26.75
N ARG A 610 20.86 6.94 26.20
CA ARG A 610 21.38 8.19 26.76
C ARG A 610 20.70 8.58 28.07
N LEU A 611 19.43 8.20 28.24
CA LEU A 611 18.73 8.38 29.51
C LEU A 611 19.51 7.70 30.63
N ILE A 612 20.03 6.49 30.39
CA ILE A 612 20.81 5.73 31.37
C ILE A 612 22.23 6.30 31.47
N ASN A 613 22.93 6.42 30.34
CA ASN A 613 24.37 6.72 30.31
C ASN A 613 24.73 8.15 30.74
N TYR A 614 23.77 9.09 30.69
CA TYR A 614 23.99 10.49 31.05
C TYR A 614 23.12 10.96 32.23
N SER A 615 22.41 10.05 32.91
CA SER A 615 21.75 10.39 34.18
C SER A 615 22.80 10.68 35.26
N PRO A 616 22.57 11.69 36.12
CA PRO A 616 23.34 11.86 37.33
C PRO A 616 23.30 10.58 38.20
N PRO A 617 24.41 10.17 38.85
CA PRO A 617 24.45 8.96 39.67
C PRO A 617 23.37 8.90 40.77
N GLU A 618 23.02 10.05 41.34
CA GLU A 618 21.96 10.24 42.34
C GLU A 618 20.55 9.88 41.84
N ASP A 619 20.34 9.85 40.52
CA ASP A 619 19.06 9.46 39.94
C ASP A 619 18.87 7.94 39.84
N ASN A 620 19.96 7.17 39.96
CA ASN A 620 19.97 5.70 39.96
C ASN A 620 19.13 5.09 38.82
N VAL A 621 19.18 5.71 37.64
CA VAL A 621 18.46 5.25 36.44
C VAL A 621 19.20 4.05 35.86
N THR A 622 18.59 2.87 35.94
CA THR A 622 19.15 1.61 35.42
C THR A 622 18.35 1.09 34.23
N GLU A 623 18.98 0.30 33.36
CA GLU A 623 18.28 -0.34 32.23
C GLU A 623 17.11 -1.20 32.71
N ALA A 624 17.30 -1.96 33.80
CA ALA A 624 16.26 -2.78 34.41
C ALA A 624 15.07 -1.93 34.90
N GLY A 625 15.34 -0.82 35.61
CA GLY A 625 14.30 0.08 36.10
C GLY A 625 13.53 0.78 34.98
N VAL A 626 14.22 1.17 33.90
CA VAL A 626 13.58 1.73 32.70
C VAL A 626 12.67 0.69 32.07
N LYS A 627 13.17 -0.53 31.80
CA LYS A 627 12.38 -1.62 31.20
C LYS A 627 11.17 -1.99 32.06
N GLU A 628 11.31 -2.03 33.38
CA GLU A 628 10.20 -2.28 34.31
C GLU A 628 9.12 -1.19 34.20
N THR A 629 9.55 0.08 34.20
CA THR A 629 8.63 1.22 34.10
C THR A 629 7.88 1.22 32.77
N LEU A 630 8.56 0.90 31.66
CA LEU A 630 7.95 0.75 30.34
C LEU A 630 6.96 -0.41 30.29
N ALA A 631 7.36 -1.57 30.81
CA ALA A 631 6.51 -2.75 30.89
C ALA A 631 5.27 -2.52 31.77
N ARG A 632 5.36 -1.67 32.79
CA ARG A 632 4.21 -1.31 33.64
C ARG A 632 3.29 -0.31 32.96
N SER A 633 3.83 0.81 32.49
CA SER A 633 3.03 2.03 32.29
C SER A 633 2.94 2.50 30.85
N PHE A 634 3.78 2.01 29.93
CA PHE A 634 3.87 2.60 28.58
C PHE A 634 3.39 1.66 27.47
N TYR A 635 2.78 2.28 26.47
CA TYR A 635 2.41 1.74 25.18
C TYR A 635 2.90 2.69 24.09
N PHE A 636 3.15 2.16 22.90
CA PHE A 636 3.68 2.90 21.77
C PHE A 636 2.75 2.72 20.58
N ASP A 637 2.17 3.83 20.12
CA ASP A 637 1.48 3.90 18.84
C ASP A 637 2.52 3.88 17.71
N LEU A 638 2.20 3.17 16.64
CA LEU A 638 3.10 2.92 15.50
C LEU A 638 2.81 3.80 14.29
N THR A 639 1.89 4.75 14.40
CA THR A 639 1.61 5.73 13.33
C THR A 639 2.81 6.61 13.10
N GLY A 640 3.15 7.03 11.87
CA GLY A 640 4.25 7.97 11.66
C GLY A 640 4.87 7.86 10.26
N PRO A 641 5.80 8.77 9.91
CA PRO A 641 6.37 8.82 8.56
C PRO A 641 7.38 7.70 8.26
N TRP A 642 7.75 6.88 9.25
CA TRP A 642 8.70 5.79 9.11
C TRP A 642 8.01 4.43 8.98
N PRO A 643 8.55 3.51 8.16
CA PRO A 643 8.11 2.13 8.10
C PRO A 643 8.16 1.44 9.47
N VAL A 644 7.13 0.67 9.83
CA VAL A 644 7.14 -0.10 11.09
C VAL A 644 8.19 -1.21 11.09
N THR A 645 8.67 -1.62 9.90
CA THR A 645 9.81 -2.53 9.72
C THR A 645 11.11 -1.99 10.31
N TRP A 646 11.23 -0.68 10.52
CA TRP A 646 12.39 -0.06 11.16
C TRP A 646 12.12 0.25 12.63
N ALA A 647 10.92 0.79 12.94
CA ALA A 647 10.58 1.23 14.28
C ALA A 647 10.42 0.06 15.28
N ILE A 648 9.74 -1.02 14.87
CA ILE A 648 9.42 -2.12 15.79
C ILE A 648 10.67 -2.87 16.27
N PRO A 649 11.62 -3.31 15.40
CA PRO A 649 12.81 -4.01 15.88
C PRO A 649 13.59 -3.22 16.92
N ALA A 650 13.67 -1.91 16.74
CA ALA A 650 14.40 -1.04 17.66
C ALA A 650 13.63 -0.80 18.98
N LEU A 651 12.30 -0.66 18.94
CA LEU A 651 11.47 -0.65 20.15
C LEU A 651 11.51 -1.98 20.92
N MET A 652 11.60 -3.11 20.22
CA MET A 652 11.61 -4.44 20.83
C MET A 652 12.85 -4.72 21.69
N ARG A 653 13.89 -3.89 21.62
CA ARG A 653 15.02 -3.92 22.57
C ARG A 653 14.59 -3.49 23.99
N TRP A 654 13.53 -2.70 24.09
CA TRP A 654 13.06 -2.07 25.33
C TRP A 654 11.73 -2.63 25.82
N VAL A 655 10.80 -2.95 24.92
CA VAL A 655 9.45 -3.40 25.26
C VAL A 655 9.03 -4.66 24.50
N SER A 656 8.09 -5.41 25.06
CA SER A 656 7.47 -6.53 24.35
C SER A 656 6.46 -6.02 23.31
N TYR A 657 6.12 -6.86 22.33
CA TYR A 657 5.09 -6.57 21.33
C TYR A 657 3.71 -6.26 21.95
N GLU A 658 3.47 -6.64 23.21
CA GLU A 658 2.23 -6.35 23.92
C GLU A 658 2.06 -4.87 24.28
N LYS A 659 3.15 -4.09 24.14
CA LYS A 659 3.17 -2.64 24.36
C LYS A 659 3.00 -1.83 23.09
N LEU A 660 2.77 -2.48 21.94
CA LEU A 660 2.59 -1.81 20.67
C LEU A 660 1.11 -1.71 20.31
N VAL A 661 0.67 -0.53 19.90
CA VAL A 661 -0.69 -0.25 19.41
C VAL A 661 -0.60 0.47 18.05
N TRP A 662 -1.74 0.61 17.38
CA TRP A 662 -1.80 1.17 16.04
C TRP A 662 -2.75 2.37 15.99
N GLY A 663 -2.45 3.33 15.12
CA GLY A 663 -3.40 4.38 14.75
C GLY A 663 -3.16 4.93 13.34
N SER A 664 -3.89 5.99 13.00
CA SER A 664 -3.89 6.56 11.65
C SER A 664 -3.45 8.02 11.56
N ASP A 665 -3.47 8.76 12.67
CA ASP A 665 -3.15 10.19 12.78
C ASP A 665 -4.00 11.04 11.78
N THR A 666 -5.18 10.53 11.44
CA THR A 666 -6.15 11.19 10.55
C THR A 666 -7.01 12.18 11.34
N PRO A 667 -7.49 13.30 10.77
CA PRO A 667 -7.40 13.75 9.38
C PRO A 667 -6.21 14.66 9.06
N PHE A 668 -5.37 14.97 10.06
CA PHE A 668 -4.16 15.77 9.84
C PHE A 668 -3.16 15.03 8.93
N THR A 669 -3.11 13.70 9.02
CA THR A 669 -2.72 12.84 7.90
C THR A 669 -3.90 12.75 6.91
N PRO A 670 -3.74 13.26 5.67
CA PRO A 670 -4.82 13.27 4.69
C PRO A 670 -5.43 11.88 4.48
N TRP A 671 -6.75 11.82 4.29
CA TRP A 671 -7.51 10.57 4.21
C TRP A 671 -6.91 9.51 3.27
N ALA A 672 -6.45 9.93 2.08
CA ALA A 672 -5.83 9.03 1.10
C ALA A 672 -4.49 8.47 1.61
N THR A 673 -3.66 9.33 2.21
CA THR A 673 -2.38 8.95 2.82
C THR A 673 -2.59 8.03 4.02
N ALA A 674 -3.54 8.33 4.89
CA ALA A 674 -3.87 7.49 6.04
C ALA A 674 -4.39 6.10 5.59
N LEU A 675 -5.17 6.03 4.51
CA LEU A 675 -5.66 4.77 3.96
C LEU A 675 -4.52 3.93 3.35
N ALA A 676 -3.61 4.57 2.60
CA ALA A 676 -2.42 3.92 2.07
C ALA A 676 -1.51 3.41 3.21
N GLY A 677 -1.32 4.24 4.24
CA GLY A 677 -0.56 3.90 5.45
C GLY A 677 -1.16 2.73 6.21
N ALA A 678 -2.48 2.67 6.37
CA ALA A 678 -3.17 1.55 7.01
C ALA A 678 -2.96 0.23 6.25
N ALA A 679 -3.05 0.26 4.91
CA ALA A 679 -2.80 -0.91 4.07
C ALA A 679 -1.32 -1.33 4.06
N GLN A 680 -0.40 -0.37 4.12
CA GLN A 680 1.03 -0.61 4.23
C GLN A 680 1.39 -1.23 5.58
N PHE A 681 0.83 -0.69 6.66
CA PHE A 681 0.99 -1.23 8.02
C PHE A 681 0.58 -2.71 8.07
N ASP A 682 -0.56 -3.07 7.48
CA ASP A 682 -1.01 -4.47 7.48
C ASP A 682 -0.01 -5.41 6.81
N LYS A 683 0.70 -4.98 5.77
CA LYS A 683 1.74 -5.79 5.13
C LYS A 683 3.00 -5.87 6.00
N GLN A 684 3.42 -4.72 6.54
CA GLN A 684 4.65 -4.60 7.30
C GLN A 684 4.59 -5.30 8.66
N ILE A 685 3.43 -5.30 9.33
CA ILE A 685 3.28 -5.93 10.64
C ILE A 685 3.40 -7.46 10.56
N ASP A 686 2.92 -8.05 9.45
CA ASP A 686 3.06 -9.49 9.20
C ASP A 686 4.52 -9.84 8.87
N GLU A 687 5.20 -8.99 8.10
CA GLU A 687 6.64 -9.11 7.81
C GLU A 687 7.49 -9.06 9.08
N VAL A 688 7.27 -8.07 9.94
CA VAL A 688 8.07 -7.86 11.15
C VAL A 688 7.97 -9.02 12.13
N PHE A 689 6.75 -9.52 12.37
CA PHE A 689 6.56 -10.53 13.40
C PHE A 689 6.69 -11.96 12.89
N ASN A 690 6.36 -12.21 11.62
CA ASN A 690 6.21 -13.53 11.04
C ASN A 690 5.39 -14.49 11.95
N ASP A 691 4.44 -13.92 12.71
CA ASP A 691 3.63 -14.59 13.72
C ASP A 691 2.24 -13.93 13.73
N PRO A 692 1.21 -14.61 13.20
CA PRO A 692 -0.14 -14.07 13.13
C PRO A 692 -0.74 -13.66 14.48
N LYS A 693 -0.34 -14.31 15.59
CA LYS A 693 -0.83 -13.96 16.94
C LYS A 693 -0.28 -12.62 17.40
N LYS A 694 1.03 -12.39 17.20
CA LYS A 694 1.67 -11.11 17.54
C LYS A 694 1.15 -9.98 16.66
N ALA A 695 1.06 -10.21 15.35
CA ALA A 695 0.51 -9.22 14.43
C ALA A 695 -0.94 -8.86 14.77
N LYS A 696 -1.78 -9.85 15.14
CA LYS A 696 -3.15 -9.63 15.63
C LYS A 696 -3.18 -8.87 16.96
N ALA A 697 -2.23 -9.13 17.86
CA ALA A 697 -2.12 -8.41 19.12
C ALA A 697 -1.86 -6.91 18.88
N VAL A 698 -0.91 -6.58 18.00
CA VAL A 698 -0.60 -5.17 17.70
C VAL A 698 -1.73 -4.48 16.95
N ARG A 699 -2.36 -5.14 15.96
CA ARG A 699 -3.51 -4.58 15.23
C ARG A 699 -4.69 -4.20 16.12
N ARG A 700 -4.94 -4.99 17.18
CA ARG A 700 -6.17 -4.88 17.97
C ARG A 700 -6.09 -5.40 19.40
N GLY A 701 -5.42 -6.53 19.62
CA GLY A 701 -5.43 -7.21 20.92
C GLY A 701 -4.93 -6.34 22.07
N ASN A 702 -3.85 -5.58 21.86
CA ASN A 702 -3.24 -4.73 22.87
C ASN A 702 -4.14 -3.54 23.20
N ALA A 703 -4.72 -2.88 22.19
CA ALA A 703 -5.67 -1.79 22.41
C ALA A 703 -6.92 -2.25 23.19
N LYS A 704 -7.43 -3.47 22.93
CA LYS A 704 -8.50 -4.06 23.75
C LYS A 704 -8.11 -4.23 25.21
N LYS A 705 -6.88 -4.68 25.50
CA LYS A 705 -6.40 -4.81 26.89
C LYS A 705 -6.35 -3.46 27.62
N ILE A 706 -6.17 -2.34 26.89
CA ILE A 706 -6.15 -1.00 27.49
C ILE A 706 -7.57 -0.52 27.80
N PHE A 707 -8.50 -0.67 26.87
CA PHE A 707 -9.80 0.03 26.89
C PHE A 707 -11.04 -0.85 27.13
N GLY A 708 -10.90 -2.19 27.18
CA GLY A 708 -12.02 -3.14 27.32
C GLY A 708 -12.48 -3.75 26.01
#